data_AF-A0A6G0QJC0-F1
#
_entry.id   AF-A0A6G0QJC0-F1
#
_cell.length_a   1.000
_cell.length_b   1.000
_cell.length_c   1.000
_cell.angle_alpha   90.00
_cell.angle_beta   90.00
_cell.angle_gamma   90.00
#
_symmetry.space_group_name_H-M   'P 1'
#
loop_
_entity.id
_entity.type
_entity.pdbx_description
1 polymer ?
#
loop_
_entity_poly.entity_id
_entity_poly.type
_entity_poly.pdbx_seq_one_letter_code
_entity_poly.pdbx_strand_id
1 'polypeptide(L)'
;MVWLLLLLAVASSIGVVATGAYPVGPNRFLGSCLDAAWVETMETELGVSSKSRDTNGRLVYPFLQTALKYPRYTVDDPRTSSGTAFTDSCMPKGNAFYGANQDADGKTRGEVNGTLVLDVGDWDTHWLASLVVAILAEEVVGYKVSISVGGESSDVTQRMSSAKTGVCTPTHVNTEVWTSSSLSALKVYSNESYLAGGIGDAAILSGLLDALQMMTTGFDKGYFQAVLSNIEIPAYFCFIGYGGVTKYASDVAASGDPVLFYHYEPDLFHVMHKGKFDRVFLPHRDPERVKLSTGNYGEHGYGGKTDNPVDVDYPSLPLSKFAALLVKDSPIGSLMSNILLSDLDINDLLGKYNNASSANEPEPYFSAACNWVKTNYNTWSDWMGRLPLCTFEDHIIDHVTGCENGSTVREIQFVWKSPNPGNTTLPNNCDGGVDVLPETIETSRTCDWIFENRRIWSGWIDTKPSCDSTFYDYNVSECDSDAHRTVTYFWKLPYVSNAQYSSECSGGETLPEDVVIYCEYMPTSSPTFAALTVLALIVVVLLVVAIIVVFKQRDAPIIRRSQYEMLLLMIFGGFFTTGAAIAYAGRPSRFLCGVRPVLICMGFTTIFGALVIKSLRVYRVFMRSAMKRVKVTLFRILKILSIFYVGDIVIFVAWYGADFPEPTITTEEATEFRGTVDRTSCSSSSFIFTALLIFWKAILLMLDSTCPS
;
A
#
# COMPACT_ATOMS: atom_id res chain seq x y z
N MET A 1 17.99 48.73 -52.19
CA MET A 1 18.14 47.25 -52.23
C MET A 1 18.99 46.66 -51.09
N VAL A 2 19.55 47.46 -50.17
CA VAL A 2 20.34 46.94 -49.02
C VAL A 2 19.52 46.83 -47.72
N TRP A 3 18.37 47.50 -47.65
CA TRP A 3 17.47 47.49 -46.48
C TRP A 3 16.52 46.28 -46.40
N LEU A 4 16.37 45.50 -47.47
CA LEU A 4 15.50 44.30 -47.48
C LEU A 4 16.24 43.02 -47.04
N LEU A 5 17.57 43.01 -47.08
CA LEU A 5 18.41 41.86 -46.71
C LEU A 5 18.73 41.81 -45.21
N LEU A 6 18.73 42.94 -44.50
CA LEU A 6 18.90 42.97 -43.05
C LEU A 6 17.65 42.51 -42.28
N LEU A 7 16.46 42.66 -42.85
CA LEU A 7 15.22 42.14 -42.25
C LEU A 7 15.05 40.62 -42.41
N LEU A 8 15.75 40.00 -43.37
CA LEU A 8 15.76 38.54 -43.54
C LEU A 8 16.83 37.83 -42.67
N ALA A 9 17.88 38.54 -42.24
CA ALA A 9 18.91 37.98 -41.35
C ALA A 9 18.56 38.09 -39.84
N VAL A 10 17.67 39.02 -39.47
CA VAL A 10 17.11 39.09 -38.10
C VAL A 10 15.88 38.17 -37.95
N ALA A 11 15.27 37.74 -39.05
CA ALA A 11 14.15 36.79 -39.05
C ALA A 11 14.57 35.32 -38.96
N SER A 12 15.88 35.00 -39.04
CA SER A 12 16.39 33.63 -38.85
C SER A 12 16.86 33.32 -37.43
N SER A 13 16.88 34.30 -36.52
CA SER A 13 17.21 34.12 -35.09
C SER A 13 16.02 34.35 -34.16
N ILE A 14 14.87 34.73 -34.69
CA ILE A 14 13.58 34.69 -34.01
C ILE A 14 12.69 33.89 -34.93
N GLY A 15 12.50 32.60 -34.61
CA GLY A 15 11.56 31.75 -35.33
C GLY A 15 10.25 32.51 -35.52
N VAL A 16 9.78 32.58 -36.77
CA VAL A 16 8.44 33.09 -37.08
C VAL A 16 7.47 32.20 -36.30
N VAL A 17 7.05 32.69 -35.13
CA VAL A 17 6.04 32.05 -34.31
C VAL A 17 4.77 32.04 -35.15
N ALA A 18 4.38 30.86 -35.62
CA ALA A 18 3.02 30.62 -36.04
C ALA A 18 2.13 31.13 -34.90
N THR A 19 1.27 32.11 -35.19
CA THR A 19 0.39 32.73 -34.20
C THR A 19 -0.35 31.64 -33.42
N GLY A 20 0.04 31.43 -32.15
CA GLY A 20 -0.55 30.44 -31.24
C GLY A 20 0.35 29.27 -30.80
N ALA A 21 1.60 29.14 -31.26
CA ALA A 21 2.52 28.08 -30.81
C ALA A 21 3.49 28.55 -29.71
N TYR A 22 3.68 27.72 -28.68
CA TYR A 22 4.71 27.88 -27.64
C TYR A 22 6.11 27.59 -28.20
N PRO A 23 7.16 28.29 -27.74
CA PRO A 23 8.52 28.01 -28.19
C PRO A 23 8.94 26.60 -27.75
N VAL A 24 9.68 25.91 -28.62
CA VAL A 24 10.15 24.54 -28.37
C VAL A 24 11.60 24.60 -27.88
N GLY A 25 11.87 23.93 -26.76
CA GLY A 25 13.17 23.96 -26.09
C GLY A 25 14.13 22.83 -26.51
N PRO A 26 15.40 22.92 -26.09
CA PRO A 26 16.41 21.89 -26.36
C PRO A 26 16.14 20.58 -25.59
N ASN A 27 15.27 20.60 -24.57
CA ASN A 27 14.88 19.40 -23.82
C ASN A 27 14.15 18.35 -24.69
N ARG A 28 13.65 18.71 -25.89
CA ARG A 28 13.07 17.73 -26.83
C ARG A 28 14.06 16.68 -27.35
N PHE A 29 15.37 16.93 -27.22
CA PHE A 29 16.42 15.99 -27.62
C PHE A 29 16.86 15.08 -26.46
N LEU A 30 16.39 15.31 -25.23
CA LEU A 30 16.66 14.40 -24.13
C LEU A 30 16.06 13.03 -24.43
N GLY A 31 16.81 11.98 -24.10
CA GLY A 31 16.51 10.60 -24.48
C GLY A 31 17.19 10.15 -25.77
N SER A 32 17.94 11.03 -26.44
CA SER A 32 18.63 10.72 -27.70
C SER A 32 20.16 10.81 -27.64
N CYS A 33 20.72 11.31 -26.54
CA CYS A 33 22.17 11.46 -26.44
C CYS A 33 22.86 10.10 -26.32
N LEU A 34 22.62 9.37 -25.24
CA LEU A 34 23.27 8.08 -24.96
C LEU A 34 22.61 6.96 -25.79
N ASP A 35 23.07 6.79 -27.03
CA ASP A 35 22.56 5.80 -27.96
C ASP A 35 23.31 4.45 -27.88
N ALA A 36 22.80 3.45 -28.60
CA ALA A 36 23.40 2.11 -28.63
C ALA A 36 24.81 2.10 -29.26
N ALA A 37 25.08 3.00 -30.22
CA ALA A 37 26.38 3.07 -30.87
C ALA A 37 27.45 3.62 -29.91
N TRP A 38 27.08 4.58 -29.06
CA TRP A 38 27.94 5.06 -27.98
C TRP A 38 28.24 3.94 -26.98
N VAL A 39 27.25 3.16 -26.55
CA VAL A 39 27.49 2.03 -25.63
C VAL A 39 28.47 1.02 -26.24
N GLU A 40 28.28 0.62 -27.50
CA GLU A 40 29.18 -0.32 -28.19
C GLU A 40 30.61 0.22 -28.31
N THR A 41 30.74 1.51 -28.61
CA THR A 41 32.05 2.20 -28.67
C THR A 41 32.74 2.16 -27.30
N MET A 42 32.02 2.52 -26.24
CA MET A 42 32.55 2.55 -24.88
C MET A 42 32.89 1.15 -24.34
N GLU A 43 32.09 0.12 -24.64
CA GLU A 43 32.43 -1.28 -24.32
C GLU A 43 33.75 -1.71 -24.96
N THR A 44 33.96 -1.30 -26.22
CA THR A 44 35.18 -1.59 -26.97
C THR A 44 36.39 -0.85 -26.42
N GLU A 45 36.27 0.46 -26.17
CA GLU A 45 37.37 1.30 -25.67
C GLU A 45 37.82 0.90 -24.25
N LEU A 46 36.86 0.57 -23.38
CA LEU A 46 37.15 0.19 -21.99
C LEU A 46 37.47 -1.30 -21.84
N GLY A 47 37.15 -2.15 -22.82
CA GLY A 47 37.29 -3.60 -22.72
C GLY A 47 36.37 -4.23 -21.69
N VAL A 48 35.16 -3.68 -21.52
CA VAL A 48 34.16 -4.09 -20.52
C VAL A 48 32.82 -4.41 -21.18
N SER A 49 31.89 -5.02 -20.43
CA SER A 49 30.51 -5.19 -20.88
C SER A 49 29.52 -4.49 -19.97
N SER A 50 28.63 -3.71 -20.57
CA SER A 50 27.42 -3.12 -19.97
C SER A 50 26.51 -4.13 -19.29
N LYS A 51 26.58 -5.42 -19.68
CA LYS A 51 25.73 -6.50 -19.16
C LYS A 51 26.40 -7.31 -18.04
N SER A 52 27.66 -7.02 -17.72
CA SER A 52 28.38 -7.74 -16.66
C SER A 52 27.72 -7.48 -15.30
N ARG A 53 27.55 -8.56 -14.51
CA ARG A 53 26.92 -8.51 -13.18
C ARG A 53 27.88 -8.96 -12.08
N ASP A 54 27.78 -8.35 -10.91
CA ASP A 54 28.50 -8.73 -9.70
C ASP A 54 27.87 -9.99 -9.03
N THR A 55 28.45 -10.43 -7.91
CA THR A 55 27.95 -11.62 -7.18
C THR A 55 26.56 -11.46 -6.60
N ASN A 56 26.08 -10.22 -6.42
CA ASN A 56 24.74 -9.91 -5.95
C ASN A 56 23.78 -9.66 -7.13
N GLY A 57 24.21 -9.97 -8.35
CA GLY A 57 23.42 -9.80 -9.56
C GLY A 57 23.26 -8.35 -9.99
N ARG A 58 24.03 -7.38 -9.48
CA ARG A 58 23.96 -5.98 -9.94
C ARG A 58 24.84 -5.73 -11.15
N LEU A 59 24.46 -4.82 -12.03
CA LEU A 59 25.33 -4.35 -13.09
C LEU A 59 26.64 -3.77 -12.52
N VAL A 60 27.77 -4.20 -13.08
CA VAL A 60 29.10 -3.67 -12.71
C VAL A 60 29.25 -2.23 -13.21
N TYR A 61 28.73 -1.95 -14.40
CA TYR A 61 28.74 -0.64 -15.08
C TYR A 61 27.31 -0.15 -15.33
N PRO A 62 26.55 0.20 -14.27
CA PRO A 62 25.11 0.48 -14.37
C PRO A 62 24.75 1.70 -15.23
N PHE A 63 25.72 2.59 -15.45
CA PHE A 63 25.53 3.82 -16.25
C PHE A 63 26.06 3.68 -17.69
N LEU A 64 26.71 2.56 -18.02
CA LEU A 64 27.06 2.23 -19.40
C LEU A 64 25.84 1.60 -20.08
N GLN A 65 24.81 2.41 -20.31
CA GLN A 65 23.53 2.00 -20.87
C GLN A 65 23.02 3.04 -21.85
N THR A 66 22.13 2.63 -22.75
CA THR A 66 21.38 3.60 -23.57
C THR A 66 20.49 4.45 -22.69
N ALA A 67 20.11 5.62 -23.18
CA ALA A 67 19.18 6.53 -22.53
C ALA A 67 17.95 5.80 -22.02
N LEU A 68 17.58 6.09 -20.76
CA LEU A 68 16.42 5.48 -20.13
C LEU A 68 15.15 5.84 -20.90
N LYS A 69 14.47 4.81 -21.38
CA LYS A 69 13.20 4.95 -22.10
C LYS A 69 12.05 5.35 -21.19
N TYR A 70 12.06 4.88 -19.94
CA TYR A 70 11.01 5.10 -18.97
C TYR A 70 11.57 5.83 -17.75
N PRO A 71 10.86 6.85 -17.23
CA PRO A 71 11.27 7.51 -16.00
C PRO A 71 11.21 6.52 -14.83
N ARG A 72 12.13 6.70 -13.88
CA ARG A 72 12.20 5.98 -12.61
C ARG A 72 11.65 6.82 -11.46
N TYR A 73 11.78 8.14 -11.56
CA TYR A 73 11.44 9.08 -10.50
C TYR A 73 10.59 10.23 -11.05
N THR A 74 9.72 10.74 -10.19
CA THR A 74 8.95 11.97 -10.40
C THR A 74 9.24 12.93 -9.26
N VAL A 75 9.07 14.22 -9.49
CA VAL A 75 9.17 15.23 -8.43
C VAL A 75 7.77 15.55 -7.92
N ASP A 76 7.49 15.17 -6.68
CA ASP A 76 6.21 15.49 -6.01
C ASP A 76 6.26 16.92 -5.45
N ASP A 77 5.92 17.90 -6.30
CA ASP A 77 5.84 19.31 -5.93
C ASP A 77 4.39 19.83 -6.06
N PRO A 78 3.71 20.14 -4.93
CA PRO A 78 2.35 20.69 -4.91
C PRO A 78 2.16 21.95 -5.76
N ARG A 79 3.21 22.73 -5.99
CA ARG A 79 3.18 23.96 -6.79
C ARG A 79 2.99 23.62 -8.27
N THR A 80 3.72 22.62 -8.75
CA THR A 80 3.65 22.15 -10.14
C THR A 80 2.36 21.38 -10.43
N SER A 81 1.78 20.71 -9.42
CA SER A 81 0.50 19.98 -9.55
C SER A 81 -0.74 20.88 -9.44
N SER A 82 -0.59 22.14 -9.05
CA SER A 82 -1.69 23.12 -8.90
C SER A 82 -2.45 23.45 -10.19
N GLY A 83 -1.85 23.20 -11.36
CA GLY A 83 -2.38 23.60 -12.67
C GLY A 83 -2.27 25.10 -12.96
N THR A 84 -1.71 25.90 -12.05
CA THR A 84 -1.53 27.36 -12.20
C THR A 84 -0.08 27.77 -12.46
N ALA A 85 0.88 26.92 -12.10
CA ALA A 85 2.29 27.14 -12.42
C ALA A 85 2.50 27.14 -13.95
N PHE A 86 3.39 28.02 -14.41
CA PHE A 86 3.78 28.19 -15.81
C PHE A 86 2.65 28.55 -16.80
N THR A 87 1.51 29.04 -16.32
CA THR A 87 0.47 29.60 -17.19
C THR A 87 0.83 31.00 -17.68
N ASP A 88 0.24 31.43 -18.80
CA ASP A 88 0.41 32.77 -19.38
C ASP A 88 0.07 33.90 -18.40
N SER A 89 -0.86 33.66 -17.47
CA SER A 89 -1.28 34.62 -16.45
C SER A 89 -0.36 34.68 -15.24
N CYS A 90 0.43 33.63 -14.99
CA CYS A 90 1.34 33.53 -13.85
C CYS A 90 2.79 33.89 -14.24
N MET A 91 3.23 33.49 -15.42
CA MET A 91 4.61 33.70 -15.86
C MET A 91 4.93 35.18 -16.10
N PRO A 92 6.09 35.68 -15.62
CA PRO A 92 6.58 37.00 -15.99
C PRO A 92 6.77 37.13 -17.50
N LYS A 93 6.49 38.32 -18.05
CA LYS A 93 6.74 38.61 -19.48
C LYS A 93 8.24 38.53 -19.77
N GLY A 94 8.60 37.81 -20.84
CA GLY A 94 9.99 37.60 -21.26
C GLY A 94 10.58 36.28 -20.76
N ASN A 95 9.94 35.60 -19.81
CA ASN A 95 10.36 34.26 -19.37
C ASN A 95 9.82 33.20 -20.33
N ALA A 96 10.57 32.11 -20.48
CA ALA A 96 10.16 30.94 -21.26
C ALA A 96 10.13 29.69 -20.38
N PHE A 97 9.28 28.74 -20.75
CA PHE A 97 9.20 27.44 -20.10
C PHE A 97 9.05 26.37 -21.16
N TYR A 98 9.91 25.36 -21.07
CA TYR A 98 9.95 24.21 -21.94
C TYR A 98 9.62 22.96 -21.11
N GLY A 99 8.36 22.53 -21.16
CA GLY A 99 7.91 21.34 -20.43
C GLY A 99 8.46 20.05 -21.03
N ALA A 100 8.55 18.99 -20.21
CA ALA A 100 8.94 17.68 -20.69
C ALA A 100 7.92 17.13 -21.70
N ASN A 101 8.36 16.30 -22.64
CA ASN A 101 7.51 15.72 -23.69
C ASN A 101 6.67 16.75 -24.48
N GLN A 102 7.15 18.00 -24.60
CA GLN A 102 6.51 19.01 -25.44
C GLN A 102 6.43 18.53 -26.89
N ASP A 103 5.31 18.79 -27.54
CA ASP A 103 5.13 18.42 -28.95
C ASP A 103 6.03 19.25 -29.88
N ALA A 104 6.49 18.64 -30.97
CA ALA A 104 7.45 19.24 -31.89
C ALA A 104 6.92 20.51 -32.58
N ASP A 105 5.59 20.69 -32.66
CA ASP A 105 4.93 21.84 -33.26
C ASP A 105 4.68 22.97 -32.24
N GLY A 106 4.98 22.76 -30.95
CA GLY A 106 4.75 23.74 -29.88
C GLY A 106 3.28 24.03 -29.57
N LYS A 107 2.34 23.11 -29.86
CA LYS A 107 0.91 23.27 -29.56
C LYS A 107 0.63 23.34 -28.06
N THR A 108 1.46 22.70 -27.26
CA THR A 108 1.39 22.66 -25.81
C THR A 108 2.69 23.19 -25.19
N ARG A 109 2.64 23.55 -23.90
CA ARG A 109 3.84 23.89 -23.12
C ARG A 109 4.64 22.66 -22.67
N GLY A 110 4.14 21.45 -22.92
CA GLY A 110 4.66 20.21 -22.34
C GLY A 110 4.21 19.96 -20.91
N GLU A 111 4.73 18.89 -20.31
CA GLU A 111 4.44 18.44 -18.96
C GLU A 111 5.13 19.34 -17.91
N VAL A 112 4.37 19.64 -16.85
CA VAL A 112 4.80 20.45 -15.70
C VAL A 112 4.79 19.59 -14.43
N ASN A 113 3.67 18.91 -14.17
CA ASN A 113 3.50 18.12 -12.96
C ASN A 113 4.38 16.86 -13.01
N GLY A 114 5.12 16.58 -11.93
CA GLY A 114 5.97 15.41 -11.80
C GLY A 114 7.35 15.52 -12.47
N THR A 115 7.65 16.62 -13.18
CA THR A 115 8.93 16.82 -13.87
C THR A 115 9.97 17.50 -12.98
N LEU A 116 11.24 17.27 -13.28
CA LEU A 116 12.36 18.01 -12.72
C LEU A 116 12.54 19.33 -13.49
N VAL A 117 12.25 20.47 -12.85
CA VAL A 117 12.41 21.79 -13.47
C VAL A 117 13.80 22.35 -13.19
N LEU A 118 14.62 22.48 -14.24
CA LEU A 118 15.89 23.21 -14.20
C LEU A 118 15.66 24.71 -14.40
N ASP A 119 16.33 25.53 -13.61
CA ASP A 119 16.35 26.98 -13.72
C ASP A 119 17.57 27.41 -14.54
N VAL A 120 17.37 28.10 -15.67
CA VAL A 120 18.44 28.46 -16.60
C VAL A 120 18.39 29.95 -16.93
N GLY A 121 19.57 30.58 -16.93
CA GLY A 121 19.77 31.98 -17.30
C GLY A 121 19.86 32.19 -18.82
N ASP A 122 20.30 33.38 -19.20
CA ASP A 122 20.41 33.83 -20.61
C ASP A 122 21.85 33.83 -21.15
N TRP A 123 22.79 33.14 -20.48
CA TRP A 123 24.20 33.06 -20.86
C TRP A 123 24.68 31.63 -21.15
N ASP A 124 25.73 31.50 -21.98
CA ASP A 124 26.11 30.25 -22.64
C ASP A 124 26.55 29.13 -21.67
N THR A 125 27.38 29.46 -20.68
CA THR A 125 27.89 28.46 -19.71
C THR A 125 26.76 27.82 -18.90
N HIS A 126 25.74 28.59 -18.54
CA HIS A 126 24.60 28.11 -17.77
C HIS A 126 23.76 27.13 -18.59
N TRP A 127 23.56 27.41 -19.88
CA TRP A 127 22.90 26.49 -20.79
C TRP A 127 23.68 25.18 -20.93
N LEU A 128 24.99 25.25 -21.13
CA LEU A 128 25.84 24.08 -21.32
C LEU A 128 25.89 23.22 -20.05
N ALA A 129 26.14 23.82 -18.88
CA ALA A 129 26.16 23.12 -17.60
C ALA A 129 24.79 22.51 -17.27
N SER A 130 23.70 23.27 -17.49
CA SER A 130 22.35 22.78 -17.23
C SER A 130 21.94 21.64 -18.15
N LEU A 131 22.36 21.64 -19.42
CA LEU A 131 22.07 20.56 -20.35
C LEU A 131 22.87 19.30 -20.06
N VAL A 132 24.11 19.41 -19.54
CA VAL A 132 24.82 18.24 -19.00
C VAL A 132 24.00 17.62 -17.87
N VAL A 133 23.51 18.43 -16.92
CA VAL A 133 22.64 17.94 -15.83
C VAL A 133 21.32 17.39 -16.36
N ALA A 134 20.71 18.02 -17.38
CA ALA A 134 19.46 17.56 -17.98
C ALA A 134 19.61 16.18 -18.62
N ILE A 135 20.67 15.96 -19.41
CA ILE A 135 20.97 14.68 -20.05
C ILE A 135 21.19 13.61 -18.98
N LEU A 136 22.01 13.90 -17.97
CA LEU A 136 22.26 12.96 -16.88
C LEU A 136 21.00 12.66 -16.06
N ALA A 137 20.18 13.67 -15.76
CA ALA A 137 18.95 13.50 -15.00
C ALA A 137 17.90 12.68 -15.77
N GLU A 138 17.72 12.92 -17.08
CA GLU A 138 16.71 12.23 -17.88
C GLU A 138 17.17 10.87 -18.39
N GLU A 139 18.36 10.80 -18.98
CA GLU A 139 18.83 9.61 -19.68
C GLU A 139 19.50 8.59 -18.76
N VAL A 140 20.02 9.00 -17.59
CA VAL A 140 20.76 8.11 -16.68
C VAL A 140 20.02 7.89 -15.36
N VAL A 141 19.57 8.97 -14.70
CA VAL A 141 18.88 8.88 -13.41
C VAL A 141 17.41 8.48 -13.60
N GLY A 142 16.75 9.00 -14.62
CA GLY A 142 15.37 8.66 -15.00
C GLY A 142 14.33 9.65 -14.47
N TYR A 143 14.61 10.95 -14.48
CA TYR A 143 13.60 11.99 -14.35
C TYR A 143 13.07 12.40 -15.72
N LYS A 144 11.92 13.06 -15.77
CA LYS A 144 11.55 13.88 -16.94
C LYS A 144 11.93 15.32 -16.68
N VAL A 145 12.61 15.98 -17.61
CA VAL A 145 13.19 17.30 -17.37
C VAL A 145 12.43 18.39 -18.12
N SER A 146 12.00 19.39 -17.37
CA SER A 146 11.50 20.66 -17.89
C SER A 146 12.53 21.76 -17.62
N ILE A 147 12.53 22.82 -18.45
CA ILE A 147 13.48 23.93 -18.35
C ILE A 147 12.69 25.23 -18.21
N SER A 148 12.95 25.96 -17.13
CA SER A 148 12.46 27.32 -16.90
C SER A 148 13.58 28.30 -17.21
N VAL A 149 13.31 29.27 -18.09
CA VAL A 149 14.30 30.27 -18.53
C VAL A 149 13.91 31.67 -18.12
N GLY A 150 14.88 32.38 -17.57
CA GLY A 150 14.79 33.80 -17.21
C GLY A 150 14.50 34.07 -15.74
N GLY A 151 14.21 35.33 -15.43
CA GLY A 151 14.15 35.84 -14.06
C GLY A 151 15.52 36.25 -13.51
N GLU A 152 15.52 37.15 -12.54
CA GLU A 152 16.75 37.66 -11.93
C GLU A 152 17.52 36.55 -11.20
N SER A 153 18.85 36.58 -11.30
CA SER A 153 19.72 35.62 -10.61
C SER A 153 19.61 35.70 -9.09
N SER A 154 19.23 36.87 -8.54
CA SER A 154 18.96 37.04 -7.10
C SER A 154 17.69 36.35 -6.63
N ASP A 155 16.77 36.01 -7.54
CA ASP A 155 15.49 35.39 -7.22
C ASP A 155 15.50 33.86 -7.38
N VAL A 156 16.65 33.23 -7.66
CA VAL A 156 16.75 31.78 -7.86
C VAL A 156 16.19 31.00 -6.66
N THR A 157 16.59 31.35 -5.43
CA THR A 157 16.08 30.66 -4.24
C THR A 157 14.63 31.03 -3.92
N GLN A 158 14.15 32.17 -4.39
CA GLN A 158 12.73 32.52 -4.32
C GLN A 158 11.90 31.62 -5.24
N ARG A 159 12.38 31.35 -6.47
CA ARG A 159 11.73 30.40 -7.39
C ARG A 159 11.73 28.96 -6.86
N MET A 160 12.74 28.60 -6.08
CA MET A 160 12.77 27.32 -5.36
C MET A 160 11.83 27.26 -4.15
N SER A 161 11.36 28.40 -3.64
CA SER A 161 10.47 28.49 -2.47
C SER A 161 8.98 28.48 -2.82
N SER A 162 8.12 28.21 -1.85
CA SER A 162 6.66 28.33 -1.96
C SER A 162 6.14 29.78 -1.99
N ALA A 163 7.03 30.77 -2.09
CA ALA A 163 6.69 32.19 -2.03
C ALA A 163 6.92 32.94 -3.35
N LYS A 164 6.09 33.97 -3.58
CA LYS A 164 6.23 34.93 -4.69
C LYS A 164 6.42 34.25 -6.04
N THR A 165 7.55 34.46 -6.72
CA THR A 165 7.81 33.91 -8.05
C THR A 165 7.84 32.38 -8.06
N GLY A 166 8.21 31.72 -6.95
CA GLY A 166 8.16 30.27 -6.84
C GLY A 166 6.76 29.66 -6.81
N VAL A 167 5.70 30.48 -6.71
CA VAL A 167 4.31 30.03 -6.93
C VAL A 167 4.02 29.89 -8.43
N CYS A 168 4.52 30.81 -9.25
CA CYS A 168 4.23 30.85 -10.69
C CYS A 168 5.25 30.13 -11.55
N THR A 169 6.52 30.17 -11.15
CA THR A 169 7.64 29.55 -11.86
C THR A 169 8.48 28.73 -10.86
N PRO A 170 7.89 27.68 -10.25
CA PRO A 170 8.60 26.83 -9.31
C PRO A 170 9.76 26.11 -10.01
N THR A 171 10.97 26.23 -9.46
CA THR A 171 12.16 25.51 -9.96
C THR A 171 12.72 24.59 -8.89
N HIS A 172 13.40 23.52 -9.33
CA HIS A 172 13.94 22.51 -8.42
C HIS A 172 15.45 22.61 -8.25
N VAL A 173 16.19 22.89 -9.32
CA VAL A 173 17.64 22.97 -9.28
C VAL A 173 18.16 24.07 -10.20
N ASN A 174 19.28 24.67 -9.82
CA ASN A 174 20.05 25.60 -10.63
C ASN A 174 21.53 25.19 -10.56
N THR A 175 22.17 25.08 -11.72
CA THR A 175 23.53 24.55 -11.86
C THR A 175 24.60 25.62 -11.76
N GLU A 176 24.25 26.90 -11.97
CA GLU A 176 25.21 28.00 -12.05
C GLU A 176 24.61 29.30 -11.45
N VAL A 177 24.91 29.53 -10.17
CA VAL A 177 24.53 30.75 -9.45
C VAL A 177 25.75 31.53 -9.03
N TRP A 178 25.84 32.75 -9.54
CA TRP A 178 26.86 33.71 -9.14
C TRP A 178 26.46 34.38 -7.82
N THR A 179 27.21 34.11 -6.74
CA THR A 179 26.81 34.48 -5.37
C THR A 179 27.47 35.74 -4.82
N SER A 180 28.40 36.37 -5.55
CA SER A 180 29.25 37.48 -5.10
C SER A 180 28.48 38.54 -4.29
N SER A 181 27.60 39.30 -4.96
CA SER A 181 26.84 40.42 -4.40
C SER A 181 25.40 40.03 -4.00
N SER A 182 24.93 38.85 -4.40
CA SER A 182 23.53 38.40 -4.22
C SER A 182 23.31 37.43 -3.05
N LEU A 183 24.36 37.03 -2.32
CA LEU A 183 24.25 35.99 -1.27
C LEU A 183 23.24 36.32 -0.17
N SER A 184 23.10 37.59 0.21
CA SER A 184 22.12 38.02 1.23
C SER A 184 20.68 37.82 0.75
N ALA A 185 20.39 38.13 -0.51
CA ALA A 185 19.09 37.90 -1.15
C ALA A 185 18.82 36.39 -1.29
N LEU A 186 19.82 35.61 -1.70
CA LEU A 186 19.69 34.16 -1.88
C LEU A 186 19.40 33.43 -0.56
N LYS A 187 19.90 33.94 0.58
CA LYS A 187 19.68 33.34 1.92
C LYS A 187 18.29 33.56 2.48
N VAL A 188 17.47 34.46 1.91
CA VAL A 188 16.12 34.76 2.42
C VAL A 188 15.22 33.52 2.45
N TYR A 189 15.41 32.61 1.49
CA TYR A 189 14.59 31.39 1.30
C TYR A 189 15.35 30.11 1.65
N SER A 190 16.33 30.18 2.56
CA SER A 190 17.15 29.02 2.95
C SER A 190 16.40 27.94 3.75
N ASN A 191 15.16 28.22 4.15
CA ASN A 191 14.26 27.23 4.77
C ASN A 191 13.71 26.23 3.75
N GLU A 192 13.72 26.58 2.46
CA GLU A 192 13.12 25.78 1.37
C GLU A 192 14.10 25.55 0.21
N SER A 193 15.31 26.10 0.30
CA SER A 193 16.41 25.90 -0.65
C SER A 193 17.73 25.73 0.09
N TYR A 194 18.69 25.07 -0.56
CA TYR A 194 20.03 24.89 0.00
C TYR A 194 21.12 25.06 -1.06
N LEU A 195 22.30 25.45 -0.59
CA LEU A 195 23.53 25.45 -1.39
C LEU A 195 23.98 24.01 -1.60
N ALA A 196 23.88 23.52 -2.83
CA ALA A 196 24.21 22.15 -3.22
C ALA A 196 25.70 21.96 -3.58
N GLY A 197 26.53 22.99 -3.42
CA GLY A 197 27.97 22.95 -3.66
C GLY A 197 28.43 24.04 -4.64
N GLY A 198 29.65 23.88 -5.19
CA GLY A 198 30.21 24.78 -6.19
C GLY A 198 30.65 24.04 -7.47
N ILE A 199 30.77 24.78 -8.57
CA ILE A 199 31.31 24.39 -9.87
C ILE A 199 32.36 25.44 -10.27
N GLY A 200 33.46 25.00 -10.88
CA GLY A 200 34.55 25.87 -11.35
C GLY A 200 35.45 26.45 -10.25
N ASP A 201 36.58 26.99 -10.67
CA ASP A 201 37.40 27.89 -9.87
C ASP A 201 37.00 29.35 -10.16
N ALA A 202 37.39 30.25 -9.28
CA ALA A 202 36.85 31.60 -9.26
C ALA A 202 37.09 32.39 -10.55
N ALA A 203 36.01 32.99 -11.04
CA ALA A 203 36.06 34.09 -12.01
C ALA A 203 36.86 35.25 -11.44
N ILE A 204 37.88 35.73 -12.15
CA ILE A 204 38.61 36.92 -11.72
C ILE A 204 38.95 37.85 -12.90
N LEU A 205 38.64 39.14 -12.70
CA LEU A 205 38.53 40.23 -13.69
C LEU A 205 39.83 40.93 -14.08
N SER A 206 39.92 41.51 -15.29
CA SER A 206 41.12 42.17 -15.82
C SER A 206 40.99 43.67 -16.14
N GLY A 207 41.67 44.54 -15.39
CA GLY A 207 42.52 45.61 -15.96
C GLY A 207 42.12 47.06 -15.92
N LEU A 208 43.12 47.93 -16.21
CA LEU A 208 43.17 49.33 -15.78
C LEU A 208 43.82 50.31 -16.79
N LEU A 209 43.08 51.36 -17.22
CA LEU A 209 43.46 52.52 -18.07
C LEU A 209 42.23 53.44 -18.38
N ASP A 210 42.50 54.67 -18.84
CA ASP A 210 41.70 55.92 -18.72
C ASP A 210 40.19 55.89 -19.07
N ALA A 211 39.72 55.03 -19.97
CA ALA A 211 38.29 54.87 -20.26
C ALA A 211 37.93 53.38 -20.39
N LEU A 212 37.20 52.87 -19.41
CA LEU A 212 36.91 51.47 -19.23
C LEU A 212 35.52 51.12 -19.79
N GLN A 213 35.51 50.22 -20.77
CA GLN A 213 34.27 49.67 -21.33
C GLN A 213 33.68 48.62 -20.39
N MET A 214 32.46 48.88 -19.94
CA MET A 214 31.66 48.06 -19.04
C MET A 214 30.55 47.35 -19.81
N MET A 215 30.22 46.12 -19.42
CA MET A 215 29.14 45.35 -20.05
C MET A 215 27.76 45.87 -19.64
N THR A 216 27.37 45.73 -18.38
CA THR A 216 26.05 46.16 -17.87
C THR A 216 26.19 46.83 -16.50
N THR A 217 25.17 47.60 -16.11
CA THR A 217 25.11 48.27 -14.80
C THR A 217 24.50 47.39 -13.70
N GLY A 218 23.91 46.25 -14.07
CA GLY A 218 23.09 45.43 -13.18
C GLY A 218 23.88 44.46 -12.30
N PHE A 219 24.96 43.90 -12.83
CA PHE A 219 25.77 42.89 -12.15
C PHE A 219 26.99 43.54 -11.47
N ASP A 220 27.32 43.11 -10.24
CA ASP A 220 28.36 43.71 -9.37
C ASP A 220 28.29 45.24 -9.31
N LYS A 221 27.05 45.74 -9.19
CA LYS A 221 26.72 47.16 -9.26
C LYS A 221 27.62 48.00 -8.35
N GLY A 222 28.35 48.94 -8.95
CA GLY A 222 29.19 49.89 -8.23
C GLY A 222 30.45 49.28 -7.60
N TYR A 223 30.70 47.97 -7.69
CA TYR A 223 31.86 47.32 -7.06
C TYR A 223 33.16 47.74 -7.75
N PHE A 224 33.30 47.42 -9.05
CA PHE A 224 34.52 47.73 -9.80
C PHE A 224 34.82 49.23 -9.82
N GLN A 225 33.78 50.04 -9.99
CA GLN A 225 33.91 51.49 -10.05
C GLN A 225 34.37 52.08 -8.71
N ALA A 226 33.86 51.54 -7.60
CA ALA A 226 34.27 51.93 -6.25
C ALA A 226 35.74 51.53 -6.00
N VAL A 227 36.14 50.31 -6.37
CA VAL A 227 37.52 49.86 -6.19
C VAL A 227 38.49 50.79 -6.90
N LEU A 228 38.27 51.08 -8.19
CA LEU A 228 39.13 52.00 -8.95
C LEU A 228 39.20 53.39 -8.32
N SER A 229 38.07 53.92 -7.86
CA SER A 229 38.01 55.25 -7.24
C SER A 229 38.73 55.30 -5.89
N ASN A 230 38.60 54.26 -5.08
CA ASN A 230 39.20 54.20 -3.73
C ASN A 230 40.71 53.96 -3.76
N ILE A 231 41.22 53.30 -4.81
CA ILE A 231 42.66 53.12 -5.05
C ILE A 231 43.26 54.25 -5.90
N GLU A 232 42.50 55.34 -6.08
CA GLU A 232 42.91 56.58 -6.74
C GLU A 232 43.30 56.40 -8.20
N ILE A 233 42.61 55.51 -8.90
CA ILE A 233 42.77 55.26 -10.33
C ILE A 233 41.71 56.06 -11.11
N PRO A 234 42.12 57.06 -11.92
CA PRO A 234 41.19 57.83 -12.73
C PRO A 234 40.69 56.96 -13.90
N ALA A 235 39.38 56.71 -13.95
CA ALA A 235 38.76 55.96 -15.05
C ALA A 235 37.39 56.55 -15.42
N TYR A 236 37.09 56.59 -16.71
CA TYR A 236 35.73 56.84 -17.23
C TYR A 236 35.02 55.50 -17.47
N PHE A 237 33.83 55.30 -16.91
CA PHE A 237 33.08 54.05 -17.09
C PHE A 237 32.03 54.19 -18.21
N CYS A 238 32.23 53.46 -19.30
CA CYS A 238 31.34 53.48 -20.47
C CYS A 238 30.59 52.16 -20.61
N PHE A 239 29.28 52.16 -20.39
CA PHE A 239 28.45 50.95 -20.51
C PHE A 239 27.94 50.77 -21.94
N ILE A 240 28.51 49.81 -22.67
CA ILE A 240 28.21 49.58 -24.09
C ILE A 240 27.52 48.23 -24.37
N GLY A 241 27.13 47.49 -23.32
CA GLY A 241 26.48 46.18 -23.43
C GLY A 241 27.48 45.04 -23.60
N TYR A 242 27.08 43.82 -23.24
CA TYR A 242 27.89 42.60 -23.40
C TYR A 242 28.44 42.46 -24.82
N GLY A 243 27.57 42.38 -25.83
CA GLY A 243 28.00 42.27 -27.23
C GLY A 243 28.81 43.46 -27.75
N GLY A 244 28.58 44.66 -27.18
CA GLY A 244 29.37 45.85 -27.51
C GLY A 244 30.81 45.75 -26.99
N VAL A 245 30.99 45.29 -25.75
CA VAL A 245 32.31 45.06 -25.14
C VAL A 245 33.06 43.97 -25.88
N THR A 246 32.45 42.81 -26.11
CA THR A 246 33.07 41.69 -26.85
C THR A 246 33.53 42.13 -28.24
N LYS A 247 32.69 42.86 -28.97
CA LYS A 247 33.03 43.38 -30.29
C LYS A 247 34.15 44.41 -30.24
N TYR A 248 34.08 45.36 -29.31
CA TYR A 248 35.11 46.38 -29.13
C TYR A 248 36.47 45.76 -28.81
N ALA A 249 36.52 44.85 -27.84
CA ALA A 249 37.73 44.15 -27.44
C ALA A 249 38.35 43.36 -28.61
N SER A 250 37.52 42.63 -29.37
CA SER A 250 37.97 41.89 -30.56
C SER A 250 38.50 42.81 -31.66
N ASP A 251 37.78 43.89 -31.98
CA ASP A 251 38.15 44.80 -33.07
C ASP A 251 39.45 45.57 -32.76
N VAL A 252 39.64 46.03 -31.50
CA VAL A 252 40.87 46.72 -31.07
C VAL A 252 42.05 45.75 -30.95
N ALA A 253 41.83 44.53 -30.44
CA ALA A 253 42.88 43.51 -30.42
C ALA A 253 43.33 43.12 -31.84
N ALA A 254 42.42 43.13 -32.81
CA ALA A 254 42.74 42.87 -34.22
C ALA A 254 43.55 44.00 -34.87
N SER A 255 43.42 45.25 -34.42
CA SER A 255 44.27 46.37 -34.88
C SER A 255 45.66 46.38 -34.22
N GLY A 256 45.87 45.57 -33.18
CA GLY A 256 47.13 45.52 -32.42
C GLY A 256 47.27 46.65 -31.39
N ASP A 257 46.19 47.39 -31.14
CA ASP A 257 46.15 48.44 -30.13
C ASP A 257 45.90 47.84 -28.72
N PRO A 258 46.44 48.45 -27.66
CA PRO A 258 46.14 48.03 -26.30
C PRO A 258 44.66 48.29 -26.00
N VAL A 259 43.96 47.27 -25.52
CA VAL A 259 42.56 47.35 -25.13
C VAL A 259 42.37 46.95 -23.69
N LEU A 260 41.39 47.58 -23.05
CA LEU A 260 40.97 47.25 -21.73
C LEU A 260 39.46 47.25 -21.59
N PHE A 261 38.92 46.25 -20.92
CA PHE A 261 37.49 46.09 -20.78
C PHE A 261 37.15 45.20 -19.59
N TYR A 262 35.94 45.38 -19.06
CA TYR A 262 35.37 44.55 -18.03
C TYR A 262 34.72 43.30 -18.65
N HIS A 263 35.12 42.10 -18.22
CA HIS A 263 34.61 40.81 -18.72
C HIS A 263 34.58 39.72 -17.64
N TYR A 264 33.80 38.66 -17.87
CA TYR A 264 33.74 37.48 -17.01
C TYR A 264 34.53 36.31 -17.59
N GLU A 265 35.05 35.45 -16.72
CA GLU A 265 35.56 34.12 -17.06
C GLU A 265 34.93 33.10 -16.10
N PRO A 266 34.55 31.88 -16.54
CA PRO A 266 34.66 31.37 -17.91
C PRO A 266 33.62 31.97 -18.85
N ASP A 267 34.01 32.23 -20.11
CA ASP A 267 33.10 32.73 -21.15
C ASP A 267 33.63 32.38 -22.55
N LEU A 268 32.72 32.22 -23.52
CA LEU A 268 33.03 31.88 -24.91
C LEU A 268 34.05 32.85 -25.53
N PHE A 269 33.99 34.14 -25.17
CA PHE A 269 34.91 35.15 -25.66
C PHE A 269 36.38 34.77 -25.42
N HIS A 270 36.70 34.31 -24.20
CA HIS A 270 38.06 33.96 -23.80
C HIS A 270 38.53 32.64 -24.44
N VAL A 271 37.59 31.72 -24.71
CA VAL A 271 37.87 30.48 -25.46
C VAL A 271 38.22 30.78 -26.92
N MET A 272 37.48 31.68 -27.57
CA MET A 272 37.74 32.08 -28.96
C MET A 272 39.02 32.93 -29.11
N HIS A 273 39.39 33.67 -28.07
CA HIS A 273 40.56 34.56 -28.06
C HIS A 273 41.68 34.03 -27.14
N LYS A 274 41.83 32.71 -27.06
CA LYS A 274 42.79 32.05 -26.16
C LYS A 274 44.19 32.65 -26.28
N GLY A 275 44.73 33.11 -25.15
CA GLY A 275 46.08 33.68 -25.04
C GLY A 275 46.24 35.10 -25.61
N LYS A 276 45.14 35.79 -25.95
CA LYS A 276 45.20 37.19 -26.44
C LYS A 276 45.00 38.24 -25.34
N PHE A 277 44.33 37.87 -24.25
CA PHE A 277 43.99 38.78 -23.17
C PHE A 277 44.47 38.19 -21.84
N ASP A 278 44.99 39.04 -20.97
CA ASP A 278 45.49 38.66 -19.65
C ASP A 278 44.71 39.33 -18.54
N ARG A 279 44.68 38.66 -17.38
CA ARG A 279 44.08 39.20 -16.18
C ARG A 279 44.96 40.26 -15.51
N VAL A 280 44.39 41.43 -15.21
CA VAL A 280 45.04 42.40 -14.32
C VAL A 280 44.49 42.26 -12.91
N PHE A 281 45.41 42.25 -11.95
CA PHE A 281 45.11 42.06 -10.54
C PHE A 281 44.92 43.41 -9.83
N LEU A 282 43.83 43.53 -9.08
CA LEU A 282 43.58 44.64 -8.15
C LEU A 282 44.23 44.32 -6.78
N PRO A 283 44.22 45.25 -5.79
CA PRO A 283 44.77 44.96 -4.48
C PRO A 283 44.21 43.67 -3.89
N HIS A 284 45.09 42.89 -3.26
CA HIS A 284 44.78 41.53 -2.83
C HIS A 284 43.42 41.42 -2.12
N ARG A 285 42.60 40.48 -2.58
CA ARG A 285 41.28 40.17 -2.02
C ARG A 285 41.33 39.95 -0.51
N ASP A 286 40.40 40.57 0.20
CA ASP A 286 40.22 40.42 1.64
C ASP A 286 38.72 40.25 1.94
N PRO A 287 38.27 39.09 2.43
CA PRO A 287 36.85 38.83 2.69
C PRO A 287 36.18 39.84 3.62
N GLU A 288 36.91 40.47 4.56
CA GLU A 288 36.33 41.49 5.44
C GLU A 288 36.08 42.80 4.69
N ARG A 289 36.97 43.18 3.78
CA ARG A 289 36.85 44.39 2.95
C ARG A 289 35.87 44.21 1.79
N VAL A 290 35.80 43.01 1.19
CA VAL A 290 34.79 42.68 0.17
C VAL A 290 33.37 42.89 0.71
N LYS A 291 33.12 42.52 1.97
CA LYS A 291 31.82 42.70 2.65
C LYS A 291 31.43 44.16 2.89
N LEU A 292 32.37 45.10 2.79
CA LEU A 292 32.08 46.53 2.94
C LEU A 292 31.32 47.09 1.74
N SER A 293 31.30 46.38 0.60
CA SER A 293 30.64 46.86 -0.61
C SER A 293 29.18 47.22 -0.37
N THR A 294 28.83 48.48 -0.65
CA THR A 294 27.45 49.00 -0.50
C THR A 294 26.61 48.82 -1.75
N GLY A 295 27.23 48.43 -2.87
CA GLY A 295 26.57 48.27 -4.17
C GLY A 295 26.16 49.58 -4.86
N ASN A 296 26.55 50.72 -4.27
CA ASN A 296 26.28 52.05 -4.81
C ASN A 296 27.57 52.65 -5.40
N TYR A 297 27.40 53.54 -6.38
CA TYR A 297 28.48 54.31 -6.96
C TYR A 297 27.93 55.54 -7.70
N GLY A 298 28.67 56.65 -7.67
CA GLY A 298 28.34 57.89 -8.40
C GLY A 298 27.45 58.87 -7.62
N GLU A 299 27.31 58.68 -6.32
CA GLU A 299 26.50 59.50 -5.41
C GLU A 299 26.95 60.97 -5.40
N HIS A 300 28.25 61.18 -5.53
CA HIS A 300 28.90 62.50 -5.48
C HIS A 300 29.34 63.02 -6.85
N GLY A 301 28.85 62.40 -7.94
CA GLY A 301 29.26 62.73 -9.31
C GLY A 301 30.65 62.21 -9.69
N TYR A 302 31.03 62.47 -10.95
CA TYR A 302 32.29 61.97 -11.52
C TYR A 302 33.52 62.60 -10.83
N GLY A 303 34.44 61.77 -10.32
CA GLY A 303 35.67 62.19 -9.65
C GLY A 303 35.52 62.48 -8.14
N GLY A 304 34.32 62.38 -7.57
CA GLY A 304 34.11 62.39 -6.12
C GLY A 304 34.43 61.02 -5.50
N LYS A 305 34.94 61.01 -4.25
CA LYS A 305 35.08 59.74 -3.50
C LYS A 305 33.69 59.14 -3.29
N THR A 306 33.55 57.84 -3.56
CA THR A 306 32.29 57.12 -3.36
C THR A 306 32.08 56.79 -1.87
N ASP A 307 30.82 56.66 -1.45
CA ASP A 307 30.47 56.16 -0.11
C ASP A 307 30.62 54.63 0.00
N ASN A 308 30.90 53.94 -1.12
CA ASN A 308 31.19 52.52 -1.17
C ASN A 308 32.67 52.26 -0.78
N PRO A 309 32.97 51.69 0.40
CA PRO A 309 34.34 51.60 0.93
C PRO A 309 35.23 50.55 0.28
N VAL A 310 34.70 49.75 -0.65
CA VAL A 310 35.43 48.59 -1.18
C VAL A 310 36.60 49.01 -2.08
N ASP A 311 37.77 48.43 -1.83
CA ASP A 311 39.04 48.83 -2.44
C ASP A 311 39.98 47.63 -2.70
N VAL A 312 39.40 46.43 -2.73
CA VAL A 312 40.09 45.16 -2.97
C VAL A 312 39.48 44.42 -4.14
N ASP A 313 40.28 43.52 -4.71
CA ASP A 313 39.88 42.62 -5.78
C ASP A 313 38.66 41.75 -5.41
N TYR A 314 38.03 41.17 -6.43
CA TYR A 314 36.87 40.30 -6.28
C TYR A 314 37.20 39.07 -5.43
N PRO A 315 36.21 38.54 -4.67
CA PRO A 315 36.40 37.33 -3.92
C PRO A 315 36.59 36.13 -4.86
N SER A 316 37.49 35.20 -4.48
CA SER A 316 37.54 33.89 -5.14
C SER A 316 36.33 33.08 -4.69
N LEU A 317 35.29 32.98 -5.50
CA LEU A 317 34.14 32.12 -5.19
C LEU A 317 33.87 31.18 -6.36
N PRO A 318 33.74 29.87 -6.10
CA PRO A 318 33.22 28.95 -7.10
C PRO A 318 31.76 29.30 -7.41
N LEU A 319 31.31 29.01 -8.63
CA LEU A 319 29.93 29.18 -9.04
C LEU A 319 29.07 28.23 -8.21
N SER A 320 28.07 28.77 -7.52
CA SER A 320 27.30 27.99 -6.56
C SER A 320 26.16 27.24 -7.24
N LYS A 321 25.90 26.01 -6.82
CA LYS A 321 24.71 25.25 -7.20
C LYS A 321 23.64 25.42 -6.14
N PHE A 322 22.38 25.58 -6.55
CA PHE A 322 21.26 25.62 -5.62
C PHE A 322 20.23 24.55 -5.96
N ALA A 323 19.59 24.02 -4.92
CA ALA A 323 18.49 23.08 -5.08
C ALA A 323 17.39 23.36 -4.05
N ALA A 324 16.15 23.07 -4.43
CA ALA A 324 15.01 23.07 -3.53
C ALA A 324 15.17 21.97 -2.48
N LEU A 325 14.76 22.24 -1.24
CA LEU A 325 14.90 21.29 -0.13
C LEU A 325 14.10 20.00 -0.39
N LEU A 326 13.01 20.09 -1.16
CA LEU A 326 12.15 18.96 -1.53
C LEU A 326 12.88 17.87 -2.32
N VAL A 327 13.95 18.21 -3.06
CA VAL A 327 14.74 17.24 -3.82
C VAL A 327 16.01 16.78 -3.10
N LYS A 328 16.26 17.24 -1.86
CA LYS A 328 17.53 17.00 -1.15
C LYS A 328 17.85 15.52 -0.98
N ASP A 329 16.88 14.73 -0.50
CA ASP A 329 17.07 13.30 -0.20
C ASP A 329 16.70 12.39 -1.39
N SER A 330 16.67 12.95 -2.59
CA SER A 330 16.35 12.24 -3.84
C SER A 330 17.60 12.00 -4.69
N PRO A 331 17.56 11.10 -5.68
CA PRO A 331 18.69 10.85 -6.58
C PRO A 331 19.22 12.11 -7.28
N ILE A 332 18.35 13.06 -7.65
CA ILE A 332 18.81 14.33 -8.24
C ILE A 332 19.53 15.22 -7.20
N GLY A 333 19.13 15.19 -5.93
CA GLY A 333 19.84 15.89 -4.85
C GLY A 333 21.25 15.36 -4.67
N SER A 334 21.41 14.03 -4.68
CA SER A 334 22.73 13.39 -4.67
C SER A 334 23.56 13.79 -5.89
N LEU A 335 22.98 13.75 -7.10
CA LEU A 335 23.67 14.18 -8.32
C LEU A 335 24.12 15.64 -8.22
N MET A 336 23.24 16.55 -7.80
CA MET A 336 23.57 17.96 -7.63
C MET A 336 24.68 18.19 -6.60
N SER A 337 24.75 17.39 -5.54
CA SER A 337 25.83 17.47 -4.57
C SER A 337 27.19 17.00 -5.13
N ASN A 338 27.17 16.01 -6.03
CA ASN A 338 28.37 15.36 -6.56
C ASN A 338 28.91 15.96 -7.86
N ILE A 339 28.07 16.62 -8.68
CA ILE A 339 28.50 17.24 -9.94
C ILE A 339 29.63 18.22 -9.67
N LEU A 340 30.70 18.10 -10.45
CA LEU A 340 31.81 19.04 -10.42
C LEU A 340 32.29 19.26 -11.85
N LEU A 341 31.93 20.39 -12.45
CA LEU A 341 32.56 20.84 -13.70
C LEU A 341 33.72 21.75 -13.32
N SER A 342 34.93 21.40 -13.73
CA SER A 342 36.09 22.27 -13.58
C SER A 342 36.09 23.36 -14.67
N ASP A 343 36.95 24.37 -14.53
CA ASP A 343 37.12 25.39 -15.57
C ASP A 343 37.57 24.76 -16.91
N LEU A 344 38.32 23.65 -16.86
CA LEU A 344 38.70 22.91 -18.06
C LEU A 344 37.49 22.27 -18.74
N ASP A 345 36.56 21.72 -17.95
CA ASP A 345 35.33 21.12 -18.46
C ASP A 345 34.41 22.18 -19.08
N ILE A 346 34.25 23.33 -18.42
CA ILE A 346 33.47 24.45 -18.95
C ILE A 346 34.10 25.01 -20.23
N ASN A 347 35.43 25.15 -20.27
CA ASN A 347 36.14 25.59 -21.48
C ASN A 347 36.01 24.57 -22.63
N ASP A 348 36.05 23.26 -22.35
CA ASP A 348 35.79 22.22 -23.35
C ASP A 348 34.35 22.30 -23.86
N LEU A 349 33.35 22.44 -22.97
CA LEU A 349 31.94 22.64 -23.33
C LEU A 349 31.75 23.85 -24.26
N LEU A 350 32.34 24.99 -23.91
CA LEU A 350 32.32 26.21 -24.73
C LEU A 350 32.99 26.01 -26.09
N GLY A 351 34.11 25.27 -26.13
CA GLY A 351 34.79 24.89 -27.37
C GLY A 351 33.92 24.00 -28.27
N LYS A 352 33.26 22.98 -27.69
CA LYS A 352 32.32 22.12 -28.42
C LYS A 352 31.11 22.90 -28.92
N TYR A 353 30.58 23.82 -28.12
CA TYR A 353 29.50 24.73 -28.52
C TYR A 353 29.91 25.60 -29.71
N ASN A 354 31.09 26.20 -29.66
CA ASN A 354 31.59 27.02 -30.77
C ASN A 354 31.69 26.21 -32.07
N ASN A 355 32.17 24.96 -31.99
CA ASN A 355 32.27 24.08 -33.15
C ASN A 355 30.89 23.70 -33.71
N ALA A 356 29.95 23.31 -32.85
CA ALA A 356 28.58 22.95 -33.25
C ALA A 356 27.83 24.15 -33.85
N SER A 357 28.00 25.33 -33.25
CA SER A 357 27.46 26.60 -33.73
C SER A 357 28.04 26.95 -35.12
N SER A 358 29.36 26.82 -35.28
CA SER A 358 30.04 27.06 -36.56
C SER A 358 29.63 26.07 -37.66
N ALA A 359 29.28 24.84 -37.26
CA ALA A 359 28.76 23.81 -38.16
C ALA A 359 27.27 23.98 -38.51
N ASN A 360 26.59 25.01 -37.96
CA ASN A 360 25.14 25.24 -38.10
C ASN A 360 24.30 24.01 -37.71
N GLU A 361 24.70 23.32 -36.65
CA GLU A 361 23.89 22.22 -36.12
C GLU A 361 22.54 22.74 -35.59
N PRO A 362 21.45 21.96 -35.69
CA PRO A 362 20.10 22.43 -35.31
C PRO A 362 19.96 22.90 -33.87
N GLU A 363 20.74 22.33 -32.94
CA GLU A 363 20.79 22.70 -31.52
C GLU A 363 22.22 22.62 -30.98
N PRO A 364 23.01 23.69 -31.11
CA PRO A 364 24.43 23.64 -30.77
C PRO A 364 24.69 23.44 -29.27
N TYR A 365 23.81 23.96 -28.39
CA TYR A 365 23.92 23.76 -26.94
C TYR A 365 23.75 22.29 -26.54
N PHE A 366 22.69 21.64 -27.05
CA PHE A 366 22.44 20.23 -26.75
C PHE A 366 23.53 19.34 -27.33
N SER A 367 23.94 19.59 -28.58
CA SER A 367 25.02 18.83 -29.21
C SER A 367 26.33 18.92 -28.44
N ALA A 368 26.72 20.13 -28.01
CA ALA A 368 27.93 20.34 -27.22
C ALA A 368 27.88 19.60 -25.87
N ALA A 369 26.77 19.75 -25.13
CA ALA A 369 26.57 19.05 -23.87
C ALA A 369 26.57 17.52 -24.05
N CYS A 370 25.87 17.01 -25.06
CA CYS A 370 25.82 15.59 -25.36
C CYS A 370 27.19 15.02 -25.73
N ASN A 371 27.93 15.70 -26.60
CA ASN A 371 29.28 15.30 -26.99
C ASN A 371 30.23 15.30 -25.78
N TRP A 372 30.10 16.28 -24.88
CA TRP A 372 30.87 16.30 -23.63
C TRP A 372 30.50 15.12 -22.73
N VAL A 373 29.21 14.84 -22.52
CA VAL A 373 28.75 13.68 -21.73
C VAL A 373 29.29 12.38 -22.33
N LYS A 374 29.20 12.18 -23.65
CA LYS A 374 29.71 10.96 -24.31
C LYS A 374 31.21 10.74 -24.11
N THR A 375 32.00 11.82 -24.16
CA THR A 375 33.47 11.76 -24.09
C THR A 375 34.02 11.74 -22.66
N ASN A 376 33.21 12.10 -21.65
CA ASN A 376 33.64 12.20 -20.26
C ASN A 376 32.95 11.17 -19.34
N TYR A 377 32.64 9.97 -19.86
CA TYR A 377 31.98 8.88 -19.12
C TYR A 377 32.58 8.63 -17.74
N ASN A 378 33.91 8.48 -17.66
CA ASN A 378 34.60 8.20 -16.39
C ASN A 378 34.43 9.33 -15.38
N THR A 379 34.31 10.58 -15.83
CA THR A 379 34.15 11.74 -14.95
C THR A 379 32.77 11.77 -14.31
N TRP A 380 31.71 11.67 -15.11
CA TRP A 380 30.35 11.83 -14.59
C TRP A 380 29.77 10.55 -13.99
N SER A 381 30.27 9.37 -14.39
CA SER A 381 29.80 8.09 -13.81
C SER A 381 30.15 7.98 -12.32
N ASP A 382 31.24 8.62 -11.87
CA ASP A 382 31.62 8.72 -10.46
C ASP A 382 30.70 9.64 -9.64
N TRP A 383 29.94 10.54 -10.29
CA TRP A 383 28.97 11.40 -9.60
C TRP A 383 27.69 10.66 -9.21
N MET A 384 27.45 9.49 -9.80
CA MET A 384 26.19 8.79 -9.75
C MET A 384 26.17 7.69 -8.67
N GLY A 385 25.08 7.66 -7.88
CA GLY A 385 24.80 6.56 -6.97
C GLY A 385 24.22 5.35 -7.71
N ARG A 386 24.66 4.14 -7.36
CA ARG A 386 24.05 2.90 -7.87
C ARG A 386 22.62 2.75 -7.33
N LEU A 387 21.77 2.06 -8.09
CA LEU A 387 20.47 1.64 -7.59
C LEU A 387 20.63 0.73 -6.35
N PRO A 388 19.68 0.80 -5.39
CA PRO A 388 19.67 -0.13 -4.26
C PRO A 388 19.43 -1.57 -4.73
N LEU A 389 19.80 -2.53 -3.88
CA LEU A 389 19.45 -3.94 -4.09
C LEU A 389 17.92 -4.11 -3.96
N CYS A 390 17.34 -4.93 -4.82
CA CYS A 390 15.94 -5.32 -4.71
C CYS A 390 15.74 -6.20 -3.47
N THR A 391 14.87 -5.73 -2.58
CA THR A 391 14.50 -6.38 -1.31
C THR A 391 13.00 -6.58 -1.25
N PHE A 392 12.56 -7.63 -0.55
CA PHE A 392 11.15 -7.90 -0.36
C PHE A 392 10.43 -6.77 0.39
N GLU A 393 11.06 -6.17 1.41
CA GLU A 393 10.39 -5.13 2.21
C GLU A 393 10.19 -3.80 1.49
N ASP A 394 11.19 -3.35 0.71
CA ASP A 394 11.19 -2.00 0.15
C ASP A 394 10.63 -1.93 -1.27
N HIS A 395 10.75 -3.03 -2.03
CA HIS A 395 10.53 -3.03 -3.48
C HIS A 395 9.38 -3.94 -3.95
N ILE A 396 8.84 -4.81 -3.09
CA ILE A 396 7.75 -5.74 -3.44
C ILE A 396 6.51 -5.43 -2.60
N ILE A 397 5.35 -5.43 -3.25
CA ILE A 397 4.04 -5.28 -2.62
C ILE A 397 3.29 -6.60 -2.79
N ASP A 398 2.62 -7.02 -1.72
CA ASP A 398 1.68 -8.14 -1.73
C ASP A 398 0.24 -7.69 -1.99
N HIS A 399 -0.47 -8.47 -2.79
CA HIS A 399 -1.89 -8.31 -3.06
C HIS A 399 -2.63 -9.59 -2.69
N VAL A 400 -3.58 -9.50 -1.77
CA VAL A 400 -4.36 -10.64 -1.29
C VAL A 400 -5.65 -10.76 -2.07
N THR A 401 -5.89 -11.89 -2.72
CA THR A 401 -7.15 -12.21 -3.42
C THR A 401 -7.93 -13.28 -2.66
N GLY A 402 -9.24 -13.41 -2.93
CA GLY A 402 -10.11 -14.40 -2.30
C GLY A 402 -10.82 -13.95 -1.02
N CYS A 403 -10.75 -12.65 -0.66
CA CYS A 403 -11.41 -12.10 0.53
C CYS A 403 -12.91 -11.79 0.34
N GLU A 404 -13.36 -11.51 -0.88
CA GLU A 404 -14.71 -10.97 -1.13
C GLU A 404 -15.82 -12.05 -1.20
N ASN A 405 -15.48 -13.28 -1.59
CA ASN A 405 -16.47 -14.30 -1.96
C ASN A 405 -16.63 -15.42 -0.92
N GLY A 406 -16.12 -15.25 0.30
CA GLY A 406 -16.11 -16.32 1.31
C GLY A 406 -15.31 -17.56 0.85
N SER A 407 -14.37 -17.38 -0.09
CA SER A 407 -13.48 -18.44 -0.56
C SER A 407 -12.78 -19.10 0.62
N THR A 408 -12.62 -20.42 0.59
CA THR A 408 -11.85 -21.17 1.60
C THR A 408 -10.34 -21.03 1.39
N VAL A 409 -9.90 -20.58 0.20
CA VAL A 409 -8.51 -20.41 -0.20
C VAL A 409 -8.25 -18.97 -0.63
N ARG A 410 -7.16 -18.39 -0.12
CA ARG A 410 -6.72 -17.02 -0.41
C ARG A 410 -5.35 -17.10 -1.04
N GLU A 411 -5.08 -16.20 -1.97
CA GLU A 411 -3.79 -16.13 -2.65
C GLU A 411 -3.10 -14.82 -2.30
N ILE A 412 -1.83 -14.91 -1.95
CA ILE A 412 -0.95 -13.77 -1.75
C ILE A 412 -0.08 -13.67 -2.99
N GLN A 413 -0.36 -12.68 -3.84
CA GLN A 413 0.34 -12.43 -5.08
C GLN A 413 1.35 -11.29 -4.88
N PHE A 414 2.49 -11.37 -5.55
CA PHE A 414 3.57 -10.39 -5.39
C PHE A 414 3.76 -9.58 -6.65
N VAL A 415 3.90 -8.26 -6.49
CA VAL A 415 4.17 -7.32 -7.58
C VAL A 415 5.27 -6.36 -7.19
N TRP A 416 6.07 -5.91 -8.15
CA TRP A 416 7.04 -4.84 -7.91
C TRP A 416 6.30 -3.55 -7.54
N LYS A 417 6.79 -2.84 -6.53
CA LYS A 417 6.30 -1.50 -6.13
C LYS A 417 6.45 -0.48 -7.25
N SER A 418 7.51 -0.60 -8.04
CA SER A 418 7.76 0.21 -9.23
C SER A 418 8.13 -0.72 -10.38
N PRO A 419 7.13 -1.32 -11.06
CA PRO A 419 7.36 -2.24 -12.16
C PRO A 419 7.88 -1.49 -13.38
N ASN A 420 8.74 -2.13 -14.17
CA ASN A 420 9.22 -1.56 -15.42
C ASN A 420 8.06 -1.45 -16.43
N PRO A 421 7.75 -0.25 -16.98
CA PRO A 421 6.62 -0.09 -17.89
C PRO A 421 6.73 -0.89 -19.21
N GLY A 422 7.95 -1.25 -19.62
CA GLY A 422 8.18 -2.11 -20.78
C GLY A 422 8.05 -3.60 -20.48
N ASN A 423 8.25 -4.01 -19.23
CA ASN A 423 8.09 -5.39 -18.77
C ASN A 423 7.81 -5.43 -17.26
N THR A 424 6.57 -5.69 -16.88
CA THR A 424 6.13 -5.65 -15.47
C THR A 424 6.74 -6.73 -14.58
N THR A 425 7.41 -7.73 -15.15
CA THR A 425 8.13 -8.75 -14.37
C THR A 425 9.47 -8.25 -13.82
N LEU A 426 9.96 -7.10 -14.28
CA LEU A 426 11.22 -6.52 -13.85
C LEU A 426 11.00 -5.26 -12.99
N PRO A 427 11.86 -5.00 -12.00
CA PRO A 427 11.83 -3.76 -11.25
C PRO A 427 12.34 -2.58 -12.10
N ASN A 428 11.87 -1.37 -11.80
CA ASN A 428 12.32 -0.14 -12.46
C ASN A 428 13.30 0.69 -11.60
N ASN A 429 13.30 0.50 -10.28
CA ASN A 429 13.99 1.37 -9.31
C ASN A 429 15.02 0.65 -8.41
N CYS A 430 15.30 -0.63 -8.65
CA CYS A 430 16.34 -1.39 -7.97
C CYS A 430 17.06 -2.31 -8.97
N ASP A 431 18.25 -2.79 -8.63
CA ASP A 431 19.02 -3.73 -9.45
C ASP A 431 19.77 -4.72 -8.54
N GLY A 432 19.81 -6.00 -8.94
CA GLY A 432 20.35 -7.11 -8.14
C GLY A 432 19.55 -7.42 -6.87
N GLY A 433 20.00 -8.40 -6.09
CA GLY A 433 19.25 -8.91 -4.93
C GLY A 433 18.18 -9.90 -5.37
N VAL A 434 16.91 -9.62 -5.06
CA VAL A 434 15.78 -10.42 -5.56
C VAL A 434 15.63 -10.18 -7.07
N ASP A 435 15.86 -11.22 -7.87
CA ASP A 435 15.83 -11.17 -9.33
C ASP A 435 14.48 -11.62 -9.91
N VAL A 436 13.75 -12.48 -9.21
CA VAL A 436 12.43 -12.98 -9.59
C VAL A 436 11.44 -12.73 -8.45
N LEU A 437 10.24 -12.25 -8.78
CA LEU A 437 9.16 -12.12 -7.79
C LEU A 437 8.85 -13.49 -7.17
N PRO A 438 8.58 -13.54 -5.84
CA PRO A 438 8.18 -14.78 -5.20
C PRO A 438 6.96 -15.42 -5.86
N GLU A 439 6.88 -16.75 -5.77
CA GLU A 439 5.69 -17.47 -6.22
C GLU A 439 4.47 -17.12 -5.35
N THR A 440 3.27 -17.16 -5.96
CA THR A 440 2.02 -16.93 -5.25
C THR A 440 1.86 -17.92 -4.10
N ILE A 441 1.57 -17.41 -2.89
CA ILE A 441 1.30 -18.25 -1.73
C ILE A 441 -0.20 -18.50 -1.63
N GLU A 442 -0.60 -19.76 -1.72
CA GLU A 442 -1.96 -20.21 -1.41
C GLU A 442 -2.09 -20.56 0.06
N THR A 443 -3.10 -20.02 0.74
CA THR A 443 -3.30 -20.24 2.17
C THR A 443 -4.77 -20.37 2.56
N SER A 444 -5.04 -21.23 3.55
CA SER A 444 -6.35 -21.37 4.17
C SER A 444 -6.66 -20.30 5.24
N ARG A 445 -5.70 -19.43 5.55
CA ARG A 445 -5.83 -18.37 6.57
C ARG A 445 -6.88 -17.33 6.17
N THR A 446 -7.48 -16.70 7.19
CA THR A 446 -8.44 -15.60 6.98
C THR A 446 -7.70 -14.34 6.56
N CYS A 447 -8.39 -13.44 5.85
CA CYS A 447 -7.78 -12.19 5.40
C CYS A 447 -7.30 -11.32 6.56
N ASP A 448 -8.08 -11.23 7.64
CA ASP A 448 -7.68 -10.52 8.86
C ASP A 448 -6.36 -11.06 9.43
N TRP A 449 -6.21 -12.40 9.46
CA TRP A 449 -4.98 -13.02 9.92
C TRP A 449 -3.80 -12.68 9.01
N ILE A 450 -3.99 -12.71 7.68
CA ILE A 450 -2.94 -12.38 6.69
C ILE A 450 -2.46 -10.94 6.90
N PHE A 451 -3.38 -9.98 7.05
CA PHE A 451 -3.00 -8.58 7.25
C PHE A 451 -2.33 -8.31 8.60
N GLU A 452 -2.79 -8.95 9.68
CA GLU A 452 -2.19 -8.80 11.01
C GLU A 452 -0.82 -9.48 11.14
N ASN A 453 -0.58 -10.54 10.37
CA ASN A 453 0.60 -11.41 10.53
C ASN A 453 1.57 -11.37 9.34
N ARG A 454 1.68 -10.22 8.66
CA ARG A 454 2.59 -10.02 7.49
C ARG A 454 4.00 -10.54 7.69
N ARG A 455 4.59 -10.28 8.87
CA ARG A 455 5.95 -10.73 9.19
C ARG A 455 6.06 -12.25 9.33
N ILE A 456 5.01 -12.94 9.78
CA ILE A 456 5.02 -14.39 9.97
C ILE A 456 4.98 -15.08 8.62
N TRP A 457 3.97 -14.76 7.79
CA TRP A 457 3.83 -15.44 6.50
C TRP A 457 4.87 -14.99 5.47
N SER A 458 5.52 -13.82 5.64
CA SER A 458 6.65 -13.45 4.77
C SER A 458 7.80 -14.46 4.85
N GLY A 459 7.98 -15.14 6.00
CA GLY A 459 8.95 -16.24 6.11
C GLY A 459 8.55 -17.49 5.34
N TRP A 460 7.29 -17.59 4.87
CA TRP A 460 6.79 -18.73 4.12
C TRP A 460 7.18 -18.69 2.63
N ILE A 461 7.69 -17.54 2.16
CA ILE A 461 8.14 -17.33 0.78
C ILE A 461 9.25 -18.33 0.41
N ASP A 462 10.26 -18.46 1.27
CA ASP A 462 11.41 -19.33 1.01
C ASP A 462 11.23 -20.73 1.61
N THR A 463 10.41 -20.88 2.65
CA THR A 463 10.28 -22.14 3.39
C THR A 463 8.88 -22.30 3.95
N LYS A 464 8.18 -23.38 3.57
CA LYS A 464 6.84 -23.68 4.09
C LYS A 464 6.83 -23.84 5.62
N PRO A 465 5.76 -23.40 6.31
CA PRO A 465 5.61 -23.58 7.75
C PRO A 465 5.46 -25.06 8.13
N SER A 466 5.78 -25.40 9.37
CA SER A 466 5.47 -26.72 9.94
C SER A 466 3.97 -26.87 10.20
N CYS A 467 3.42 -28.06 9.89
CA CYS A 467 2.02 -28.35 10.12
C CYS A 467 1.69 -28.45 11.63
N ASP A 468 0.57 -27.86 12.01
CA ASP A 468 0.00 -27.85 13.36
C ASP A 468 -1.54 -27.96 13.29
N SER A 469 -2.20 -27.95 14.45
CA SER A 469 -3.66 -28.04 14.56
C SER A 469 -4.46 -26.94 13.86
N THR A 470 -3.82 -25.88 13.38
CA THR A 470 -4.51 -24.77 12.72
C THR A 470 -4.67 -24.96 11.20
N PHE A 471 -3.90 -25.88 10.60
CA PHE A 471 -3.90 -26.18 9.16
C PHE A 471 -4.91 -27.27 8.74
N TYR A 472 -5.45 -28.03 9.68
CA TYR A 472 -6.51 -29.02 9.43
C TYR A 472 -7.81 -28.64 10.13
N ASP A 473 -8.90 -29.25 9.68
CA ASP A 473 -10.22 -29.16 10.27
C ASP A 473 -10.83 -30.57 10.34
N TYR A 474 -12.01 -30.71 10.94
CA TYR A 474 -12.68 -32.00 11.09
C TYR A 474 -14.15 -31.94 10.70
N ASN A 475 -14.68 -33.09 10.29
CA ASN A 475 -16.10 -33.28 10.04
C ASN A 475 -16.63 -34.41 10.92
N VAL A 476 -17.85 -34.26 11.44
CA VAL A 476 -18.51 -35.26 12.28
C VAL A 476 -19.63 -35.90 11.46
N SER A 477 -19.58 -37.22 11.27
CA SER A 477 -20.59 -37.96 10.54
C SER A 477 -21.95 -37.98 11.26
N GLU A 478 -23.02 -38.32 10.54
CA GLU A 478 -24.28 -38.71 11.19
C GLU A 478 -24.12 -40.01 12.00
N CYS A 479 -25.09 -40.29 12.88
CA CYS A 479 -25.14 -41.52 13.66
C CYS A 479 -25.34 -42.75 12.78
N ASP A 480 -24.43 -43.72 12.89
CA ASP A 480 -24.52 -45.01 12.20
C ASP A 480 -25.52 -45.99 12.88
N SER A 481 -25.64 -47.21 12.34
CA SER A 481 -26.54 -48.24 12.90
C SER A 481 -26.12 -48.74 14.29
N ASP A 482 -24.86 -48.57 14.68
CA ASP A 482 -24.33 -48.98 15.97
C ASP A 482 -24.36 -47.84 17.00
N ALA A 483 -24.98 -46.71 16.64
CA ALA A 483 -25.10 -45.49 17.44
C ALA A 483 -23.75 -44.80 17.74
N HIS A 484 -22.85 -44.84 16.76
CA HIS A 484 -21.60 -44.08 16.76
C HIS A 484 -21.58 -43.00 15.68
N ARG A 485 -20.74 -41.97 15.87
CA ARG A 485 -20.33 -41.01 14.82
C ARG A 485 -18.83 -41.10 14.65
N THR A 486 -18.37 -40.90 13.42
CA THR A 486 -16.94 -40.84 13.10
C THR A 486 -16.55 -39.40 12.86
N VAL A 487 -15.46 -38.99 13.53
CA VAL A 487 -14.81 -37.70 13.32
C VAL A 487 -13.67 -37.93 12.33
N THR A 488 -13.78 -37.34 11.15
CA THR A 488 -12.76 -37.43 10.10
C THR A 488 -12.03 -36.11 9.96
N TYR A 489 -10.70 -36.16 9.97
CA TYR A 489 -9.86 -34.98 9.79
C TYR A 489 -9.53 -34.75 8.33
N PHE A 490 -9.38 -33.49 7.92
CA PHE A 490 -8.93 -33.13 6.59
C PHE A 490 -8.11 -31.84 6.63
N TRP A 491 -7.10 -31.74 5.75
CA TRP A 491 -6.35 -30.50 5.59
C TRP A 491 -7.24 -29.42 4.97
N LYS A 492 -7.17 -28.19 5.50
CA LYS A 492 -7.91 -27.06 4.92
C LYS A 492 -7.46 -26.74 3.50
N LEU A 493 -6.18 -26.97 3.22
CA LEU A 493 -5.58 -26.91 1.90
C LEU A 493 -4.88 -28.25 1.57
N PRO A 494 -5.59 -29.23 0.98
CA PRO A 494 -5.02 -30.53 0.65
C PRO A 494 -4.20 -30.47 -0.63
N TYR A 495 -3.14 -31.28 -0.70
CA TYR A 495 -2.30 -31.39 -1.89
C TYR A 495 -3.04 -32.12 -3.02
N VAL A 496 -2.96 -31.59 -4.25
CA VAL A 496 -3.79 -32.02 -5.39
C VAL A 496 -3.66 -33.51 -5.72
N SER A 497 -2.46 -34.09 -5.60
CA SER A 497 -2.23 -35.50 -5.91
C SER A 497 -2.47 -36.44 -4.73
N ASN A 498 -2.44 -35.93 -3.49
CA ASN A 498 -2.66 -36.74 -2.30
C ASN A 498 -3.21 -35.89 -1.14
N ALA A 499 -4.48 -36.08 -0.84
CA ALA A 499 -5.20 -35.37 0.22
C ALA A 499 -4.69 -35.66 1.65
N GLN A 500 -3.76 -36.61 1.83
CA GLN A 500 -3.10 -36.85 3.13
C GLN A 500 -2.02 -35.82 3.47
N TYR A 501 -1.56 -35.04 2.49
CA TYR A 501 -0.57 -33.99 2.68
C TYR A 501 -1.20 -32.62 2.46
N SER A 502 -0.69 -31.59 3.15
CA SER A 502 -1.09 -30.21 2.91
C SER A 502 -0.24 -29.59 1.80
N SER A 503 -0.85 -28.73 0.98
CA SER A 503 -0.10 -27.83 0.09
C SER A 503 0.45 -26.60 0.82
N GLU A 504 -0.10 -26.23 1.98
CA GLU A 504 0.24 -25.01 2.72
C GLU A 504 1.44 -25.20 3.68
N CYS A 505 1.54 -26.36 4.33
CA CYS A 505 2.58 -26.66 5.32
C CYS A 505 3.36 -27.94 4.97
N SER A 506 4.57 -28.08 5.52
CA SER A 506 5.39 -29.30 5.37
C SER A 506 6.11 -29.67 6.67
N GLY A 507 6.16 -30.97 6.97
CA GLY A 507 6.66 -31.47 8.25
C GLY A 507 5.75 -31.10 9.44
N GLY A 508 6.20 -31.35 10.66
CA GLY A 508 5.39 -31.09 11.87
C GLY A 508 4.44 -32.24 12.20
N GLU A 509 3.22 -31.90 12.61
CA GLU A 509 2.18 -32.87 12.95
C GLU A 509 1.55 -33.51 11.70
N THR A 510 1.28 -34.80 11.75
CA THR A 510 0.51 -35.52 10.72
C THR A 510 -0.98 -35.39 10.98
N LEU A 511 -1.80 -35.54 9.93
CA LEU A 511 -3.25 -35.56 10.07
C LEU A 511 -3.67 -36.63 11.10
N PRO A 512 -4.47 -36.28 12.13
CA PRO A 512 -4.87 -37.24 13.16
C PRO A 512 -5.70 -38.39 12.58
N GLU A 513 -5.66 -39.56 13.25
CA GLU A 513 -6.53 -40.69 12.90
C GLU A 513 -7.99 -40.42 13.28
N ASP A 514 -8.90 -41.08 12.56
CA ASP A 514 -10.35 -40.93 12.76
C ASP A 514 -10.77 -41.41 14.17
N VAL A 515 -11.60 -40.60 14.85
CA VAL A 515 -12.07 -40.88 16.22
C VAL A 515 -13.55 -41.25 16.21
N VAL A 516 -13.93 -42.29 16.96
CA VAL A 516 -15.32 -42.74 17.08
C VAL A 516 -15.93 -42.23 18.38
N ILE A 517 -17.08 -41.58 18.30
CA ILE A 517 -17.83 -41.01 19.44
C ILE A 517 -19.25 -41.60 19.54
N TYR A 518 -19.83 -41.63 20.74
CA TYR A 518 -21.17 -42.17 20.97
C TYR A 518 -22.29 -41.15 20.69
N CYS A 519 -23.40 -41.61 20.10
CA CYS A 519 -24.59 -40.79 19.83
C CYS A 519 -25.46 -40.54 21.08
N GLU A 520 -26.10 -39.35 21.16
CA GLU A 520 -27.05 -39.06 22.26
C GLU A 520 -28.41 -39.76 22.12
N TYR A 521 -28.77 -40.20 20.92
CA TYR A 521 -30.04 -40.85 20.63
C TYR A 521 -29.81 -42.17 19.89
N MET A 522 -30.72 -43.13 20.10
CA MET A 522 -30.71 -44.40 19.38
C MET A 522 -31.33 -44.20 17.98
N PRO A 523 -30.59 -44.45 16.88
CA PRO A 523 -31.12 -44.36 15.53
C PRO A 523 -32.17 -45.44 15.27
N THR A 524 -33.18 -45.14 14.45
CA THR A 524 -34.22 -46.11 14.08
C THR A 524 -33.71 -47.24 13.17
N SER A 525 -32.52 -47.07 12.60
CA SER A 525 -31.79 -48.09 11.84
C SER A 525 -31.04 -49.10 12.72
N SER A 526 -30.91 -48.85 14.02
CA SER A 526 -30.13 -49.71 14.90
C SER A 526 -30.79 -51.06 15.15
N PRO A 527 -30.02 -52.18 15.18
CA PRO A 527 -30.55 -53.49 15.56
C PRO A 527 -31.12 -53.49 16.99
N THR A 528 -30.59 -52.65 17.88
CA THR A 528 -31.11 -52.49 19.25
C THR A 528 -32.51 -51.89 19.24
N PHE A 529 -32.79 -50.92 18.36
CA PHE A 529 -34.15 -50.38 18.19
C PHE A 529 -35.10 -51.42 17.61
N ALA A 530 -34.66 -52.24 16.65
CA ALA A 530 -35.45 -53.35 16.12
C ALA A 530 -35.80 -54.37 17.22
N ALA A 531 -34.86 -54.71 18.11
CA ALA A 531 -35.12 -55.59 19.24
C ALA A 531 -36.14 -55.01 20.23
N LEU A 532 -36.01 -53.71 20.58
CA LEU A 532 -36.94 -53.02 21.48
C LEU A 532 -38.36 -52.92 20.90
N THR A 533 -38.49 -52.69 19.59
CA THR A 533 -39.80 -52.63 18.92
C THR A 533 -40.46 -54.00 18.83
N VAL A 534 -39.70 -55.07 18.57
CA VAL A 534 -40.22 -56.45 18.63
C VAL A 534 -40.70 -56.80 20.05
N LEU A 535 -39.91 -56.47 21.07
CA LEU A 535 -40.30 -56.69 22.47
C LEU A 535 -41.58 -55.91 22.82
N ALA A 536 -41.67 -54.65 22.41
CA ALA A 536 -42.85 -53.81 22.62
C ALA A 536 -44.09 -54.40 21.92
N LEU A 537 -43.95 -54.93 20.70
CA LEU A 537 -45.04 -55.62 19.98
C LEU A 537 -45.52 -56.86 20.72
N ILE A 538 -44.61 -57.68 21.26
CA ILE A 538 -44.97 -58.85 22.08
C ILE A 538 -45.78 -58.41 23.29
N VAL A 539 -45.35 -57.35 24.00
CA VAL A 539 -46.09 -56.80 25.15
C VAL A 539 -47.48 -56.31 24.74
N VAL A 540 -47.60 -55.59 23.61
CA VAL A 540 -48.90 -55.16 23.07
C VAL A 540 -49.83 -56.35 22.80
N VAL A 541 -49.31 -57.42 22.18
CA VAL A 541 -50.09 -58.65 21.94
C VAL A 541 -50.54 -59.28 23.25
N LEU A 542 -49.66 -59.37 24.25
CA LEU A 542 -50.02 -59.87 25.58
C LEU A 542 -51.09 -59.01 26.27
N LEU A 543 -51.01 -57.68 26.15
CA LEU A 543 -52.02 -56.76 26.69
C LEU A 543 -53.38 -56.94 25.99
N VAL A 544 -53.41 -57.12 24.66
CA VAL A 544 -54.65 -57.41 23.91
C VAL A 544 -55.24 -58.76 24.32
N VAL A 545 -54.42 -59.80 24.46
CA VAL A 545 -54.87 -61.11 24.95
C VAL A 545 -55.42 -60.99 26.37
N ALA A 546 -54.75 -60.23 27.24
CA ALA A 546 -55.23 -59.96 28.60
C ALA A 546 -56.60 -59.26 28.59
N ILE A 547 -56.82 -58.25 27.73
CA ILE A 547 -58.14 -57.63 27.55
C ILE A 547 -59.19 -58.69 27.18
N ILE A 548 -58.92 -59.53 26.19
CA ILE A 548 -59.86 -60.55 25.71
C ILE A 548 -60.20 -61.54 26.83
N VAL A 549 -59.20 -62.01 27.58
CA VAL A 549 -59.38 -62.93 28.71
C VAL A 549 -60.23 -62.28 29.81
N VAL A 550 -59.91 -61.04 30.19
CA VAL A 550 -60.64 -60.31 31.23
C VAL A 550 -62.10 -60.05 30.84
N PHE A 551 -62.36 -59.71 29.58
CA PHE A 551 -63.72 -59.52 29.08
C PHE A 551 -64.51 -60.84 29.00
N LYS A 552 -63.90 -61.92 28.48
CA LYS A 552 -64.58 -63.22 28.37
C LYS A 552 -64.82 -63.89 29.73
N GLN A 553 -63.86 -63.80 30.65
CA GLN A 553 -63.96 -64.40 31.99
C GLN A 553 -64.51 -63.42 33.05
N ARG A 554 -65.22 -62.38 32.63
CA ARG A 554 -65.78 -61.35 33.54
C ARG A 554 -66.66 -61.90 34.66
N ASP A 555 -67.31 -63.04 34.43
CA ASP A 555 -68.21 -63.69 35.37
C ASP A 555 -67.50 -64.68 36.32
N ALA A 556 -66.22 -64.96 36.09
CA ALA A 556 -65.41 -65.83 36.95
C ALA A 556 -65.27 -65.22 38.36
N PRO A 557 -65.37 -66.04 39.43
CA PRO A 557 -65.46 -65.52 40.80
C PRO A 557 -64.24 -64.70 41.22
N ILE A 558 -63.05 -65.02 40.71
CA ILE A 558 -61.80 -64.29 41.01
C ILE A 558 -61.80 -62.90 40.33
N ILE A 559 -62.04 -62.84 39.02
CA ILE A 559 -62.01 -61.60 38.23
C ILE A 559 -63.15 -60.66 38.64
N ARG A 560 -64.35 -61.22 38.87
CA ARG A 560 -65.51 -60.49 39.34
C ARG A 560 -65.29 -59.86 40.73
N ARG A 561 -64.55 -60.54 41.61
CA ARG A 561 -64.18 -60.02 42.95
C ARG A 561 -63.14 -58.91 42.85
N SER A 562 -62.19 -59.02 41.92
CA SER A 562 -61.16 -57.99 41.69
C SER A 562 -61.63 -56.79 40.84
N GLN A 563 -62.88 -56.78 40.38
CA GLN A 563 -63.48 -55.70 39.59
C GLN A 563 -62.81 -55.55 38.21
N TYR A 564 -63.37 -56.22 37.20
CA TYR A 564 -62.80 -56.26 35.85
C TYR A 564 -62.59 -54.87 35.22
N GLU A 565 -63.41 -53.86 35.55
CA GLU A 565 -63.25 -52.47 35.06
C GLU A 565 -61.90 -51.83 35.47
N MET A 566 -61.40 -52.09 36.68
CA MET A 566 -60.11 -51.54 37.14
C MET A 566 -58.94 -52.26 36.47
N LEU A 567 -59.10 -53.57 36.24
CA LEU A 567 -58.12 -54.39 35.54
C LEU A 567 -57.97 -53.95 34.08
N LEU A 568 -59.07 -53.63 33.39
CA LEU A 568 -59.06 -53.09 32.04
C LEU A 568 -58.39 -51.71 31.94
N LEU A 569 -58.62 -50.82 32.91
CA LEU A 569 -57.94 -49.51 32.96
C LEU A 569 -56.43 -49.64 33.17
N MET A 570 -55.98 -50.54 34.05
CA MET A 570 -54.54 -50.81 34.22
C MET A 570 -53.91 -51.35 32.93
N ILE A 571 -54.59 -52.27 32.23
CA ILE A 571 -54.13 -52.79 30.93
C ILE A 571 -54.09 -51.68 29.87
N PHE A 572 -55.08 -50.78 29.86
CA PHE A 572 -55.11 -49.61 28.97
C PHE A 572 -53.91 -48.68 29.21
N GLY A 573 -53.55 -48.45 30.48
CA GLY A 573 -52.34 -47.73 30.85
C GLY A 573 -51.05 -48.37 30.34
N GLY A 574 -51.01 -49.71 30.26
CA GLY A 574 -49.90 -50.47 29.68
C GLY A 574 -49.65 -50.18 28.19
N PHE A 575 -50.68 -49.82 27.41
CA PHE A 575 -50.49 -49.41 26.01
C PHE A 575 -49.74 -48.08 25.93
N PHE A 576 -50.06 -47.11 26.80
CA PHE A 576 -49.37 -45.82 26.82
C PHE A 576 -47.89 -45.94 27.23
N THR A 577 -47.57 -46.76 28.23
CA THR A 577 -46.17 -46.98 28.65
C THR A 577 -45.37 -47.73 27.59
N THR A 578 -45.99 -48.67 26.88
CA THR A 578 -45.33 -49.38 25.77
C THR A 578 -45.11 -48.46 24.57
N GLY A 579 -46.07 -47.59 24.26
CA GLY A 579 -45.90 -46.54 23.25
C GLY A 579 -44.80 -45.54 23.62
N ALA A 580 -44.67 -45.19 24.90
CA ALA A 580 -43.58 -44.34 25.37
C ALA A 580 -42.21 -44.95 25.11
N ALA A 581 -42.01 -46.25 25.41
CA ALA A 581 -40.73 -46.93 25.19
C ALA A 581 -40.24 -46.82 23.73
N ILE A 582 -41.16 -46.85 22.76
CA ILE A 582 -40.84 -46.65 21.34
C ILE A 582 -40.58 -45.17 21.04
N ALA A 583 -41.40 -44.26 21.55
CA ALA A 583 -41.29 -42.82 21.28
C ALA A 583 -39.99 -42.18 21.83
N TYR A 584 -39.37 -42.78 22.85
CA TYR A 584 -38.07 -42.33 23.39
C TYR A 584 -36.88 -42.68 22.48
N ALA A 585 -37.03 -43.65 21.57
CA ALA A 585 -36.04 -43.92 20.54
C ALA A 585 -36.25 -42.99 19.32
N GLY A 586 -35.20 -42.82 18.51
CA GLY A 586 -35.20 -41.95 17.34
C GLY A 586 -34.69 -40.52 17.62
N ARG A 587 -34.28 -39.85 16.54
CA ARG A 587 -33.73 -38.49 16.56
C ARG A 587 -34.75 -37.51 17.17
N PRO A 588 -34.36 -36.67 18.15
CA PRO A 588 -35.24 -35.64 18.70
C PRO A 588 -35.86 -34.80 17.59
N SER A 589 -37.19 -34.80 17.52
CA SER A 589 -37.97 -33.99 16.60
C SER A 589 -39.05 -33.27 17.38
N ARG A 590 -39.58 -32.17 16.83
CA ARG A 590 -40.65 -31.39 17.48
C ARG A 590 -41.82 -32.26 17.93
N PHE A 591 -42.18 -33.26 17.14
CA PHE A 591 -43.24 -34.21 17.49
C PHE A 591 -42.83 -35.17 18.62
N LEU A 592 -41.66 -35.81 18.51
CA LEU A 592 -41.20 -36.77 19.53
C LEU A 592 -40.95 -36.08 20.88
N CYS A 593 -40.40 -34.87 20.89
CA CYS A 593 -40.18 -34.11 22.13
C CYS A 593 -41.48 -33.76 22.84
N GLY A 594 -42.57 -33.51 22.11
CA GLY A 594 -43.90 -33.28 22.69
C GLY A 594 -44.65 -34.57 23.09
N VAL A 595 -44.42 -35.71 22.43
CA VAL A 595 -45.16 -36.95 22.72
C VAL A 595 -44.52 -37.76 23.85
N ARG A 596 -43.18 -37.70 23.99
CA ARG A 596 -42.41 -38.45 25.01
C ARG A 596 -42.92 -38.23 26.45
N PRO A 597 -43.08 -36.98 26.96
CA PRO A 597 -43.58 -36.76 28.31
C PRO A 597 -45.04 -37.18 28.49
N VAL A 598 -45.88 -36.96 27.47
CA VAL A 598 -47.32 -37.24 27.49
C VAL A 598 -47.60 -38.73 27.64
N LEU A 599 -46.96 -39.59 26.82
CA LEU A 599 -47.22 -41.03 26.86
C LEU A 599 -46.86 -41.65 28.21
N ILE A 600 -45.71 -41.28 28.80
CA ILE A 600 -45.32 -41.76 30.13
C ILE A 600 -46.30 -41.25 31.20
N CYS A 601 -46.65 -39.97 31.17
CA CYS A 601 -47.54 -39.39 32.19
C CYS A 601 -48.95 -39.96 32.12
N MET A 602 -49.50 -40.14 30.92
CA MET A 602 -50.83 -40.73 30.72
C MET A 602 -50.84 -42.19 31.16
N GLY A 603 -49.81 -42.97 30.78
CA GLY A 603 -49.68 -44.37 31.22
C GLY A 603 -49.61 -44.50 32.73
N PHE A 604 -48.76 -43.70 33.37
CA PHE A 604 -48.61 -43.68 34.83
C PHE A 604 -49.94 -43.34 35.53
N THR A 605 -50.63 -42.27 35.13
CA THR A 605 -51.92 -41.87 35.73
C THR A 605 -53.01 -42.92 35.55
N THR A 606 -53.04 -43.60 34.40
CA THR A 606 -54.04 -44.65 34.15
C THR A 606 -53.83 -45.83 35.09
N ILE A 607 -52.57 -46.30 35.22
CA ILE A 607 -52.22 -47.48 36.03
C ILE A 607 -52.40 -47.17 37.52
N PHE A 608 -51.71 -46.15 38.03
CA PHE A 608 -51.75 -45.81 39.45
C PHE A 608 -53.08 -45.19 39.86
N GLY A 609 -53.75 -44.45 38.98
CA GLY A 609 -55.11 -43.95 39.23
C GLY A 609 -56.13 -45.09 39.40
N ALA A 610 -56.01 -46.16 38.60
CA ALA A 610 -56.85 -47.35 38.76
C ALA A 610 -56.57 -48.09 40.08
N LEU A 611 -55.30 -48.15 40.53
CA LEU A 611 -54.92 -48.70 41.82
C LEU A 611 -55.50 -47.88 42.99
N VAL A 612 -55.32 -46.56 42.98
CA VAL A 612 -55.86 -45.66 44.02
C VAL A 612 -57.38 -45.82 44.16
N ILE A 613 -58.11 -45.93 43.06
CA ILE A 613 -59.58 -46.12 43.10
C ILE A 613 -59.96 -47.47 43.69
N LYS A 614 -59.18 -48.52 43.40
CA LYS A 614 -59.35 -49.85 43.99
C LYS A 614 -59.15 -49.79 45.51
N SER A 615 -58.08 -49.14 45.97
CA SER A 615 -57.74 -48.95 47.40
C SER A 615 -58.80 -48.09 48.13
N LEU A 616 -59.21 -46.96 47.56
CA LEU A 616 -60.24 -46.07 48.13
C LEU A 616 -61.61 -46.72 48.31
N ARG A 617 -61.97 -47.66 47.42
CA ARG A 617 -63.22 -48.42 47.56
C ARG A 617 -63.16 -49.34 48.78
N VAL A 618 -62.03 -50.01 49.01
CA VAL A 618 -61.82 -50.90 50.17
C VAL A 618 -61.88 -50.09 51.47
N TYR A 619 -61.12 -49.00 51.55
CA TYR A 619 -61.15 -48.08 52.70
C TYR A 619 -62.55 -47.59 53.07
N ARG A 620 -63.37 -47.19 52.08
CA ARG A 620 -64.75 -46.73 52.33
C ARG A 620 -65.71 -47.82 52.80
N VAL A 621 -65.43 -49.09 52.50
CA VAL A 621 -66.23 -50.22 52.99
C VAL A 621 -65.94 -50.45 54.47
N PHE A 622 -64.69 -50.29 54.91
CA PHE A 622 -64.31 -50.45 56.32
C PHE A 622 -64.76 -49.28 57.21
N MET A 623 -64.81 -48.04 56.69
CA MET A 623 -65.12 -46.84 57.49
C MET A 623 -66.62 -46.53 57.71
N ARG A 624 -67.56 -47.39 57.30
CA ARG A 624 -69.00 -47.18 57.59
C ARG A 624 -69.49 -48.12 58.69
N SER A 625 -70.01 -47.57 59.79
CA SER A 625 -70.46 -48.30 61.01
C SER A 625 -71.69 -49.21 60.82
N ALA A 626 -72.24 -49.32 59.61
CA ALA A 626 -73.22 -50.33 59.24
C ALA A 626 -72.86 -50.86 57.84
N MET A 627 -72.64 -52.17 57.72
CA MET A 627 -72.30 -52.88 56.48
C MET A 627 -73.44 -52.82 55.45
N LYS A 628 -73.70 -51.64 54.88
CA LYS A 628 -74.67 -51.43 53.81
C LYS A 628 -73.93 -51.50 52.47
N ARG A 629 -74.34 -52.41 51.59
CA ARG A 629 -73.77 -52.59 50.25
C ARG A 629 -73.83 -51.29 49.45
N VAL A 630 -72.74 -50.53 49.42
CA VAL A 630 -72.64 -49.33 48.57
C VAL A 630 -72.30 -49.78 47.15
N LYS A 631 -73.27 -49.69 46.24
CA LYS A 631 -73.05 -49.90 44.81
C LYS A 631 -72.27 -48.68 44.29
N VAL A 632 -70.95 -48.80 44.14
CA VAL A 632 -70.14 -47.78 43.49
C VAL A 632 -70.41 -47.87 41.99
N THR A 633 -71.10 -46.86 41.44
CA THR A 633 -71.42 -46.77 40.01
C THR A 633 -70.17 -46.45 39.19
N LEU A 634 -70.01 -47.07 38.02
CA LEU A 634 -68.91 -46.85 37.06
C LEU A 634 -68.63 -45.36 36.78
N PHE A 635 -69.69 -44.55 36.75
CA PHE A 635 -69.59 -43.10 36.56
C PHE A 635 -68.81 -42.36 37.66
N ARG A 636 -68.91 -42.80 38.93
CA ARG A 636 -68.15 -42.18 40.03
C ARG A 636 -66.67 -42.53 39.99
N ILE A 637 -66.33 -43.70 39.47
CA ILE A 637 -64.96 -44.18 39.29
C ILE A 637 -64.28 -43.36 38.20
N LEU A 638 -64.91 -43.26 37.03
CA LEU A 638 -64.40 -42.45 35.92
C LEU A 638 -64.29 -40.97 36.31
N LYS A 639 -65.20 -40.45 37.13
CA LYS A 639 -65.13 -39.07 37.64
C LYS A 639 -63.89 -38.82 38.52
N ILE A 640 -63.50 -39.76 39.38
CA ILE A 640 -62.29 -39.62 40.22
C ILE A 640 -61.03 -39.72 39.36
N LEU A 641 -60.97 -40.68 38.43
CA LEU A 641 -59.85 -40.81 37.50
C LEU A 641 -59.70 -39.56 36.62
N SER A 642 -60.82 -38.99 36.18
CA SER A 642 -60.86 -37.76 35.39
C SER A 642 -60.26 -36.56 36.12
N ILE A 643 -60.31 -36.49 37.46
CA ILE A 643 -59.68 -35.40 38.23
C ILE A 643 -58.16 -35.46 38.07
N PHE A 644 -57.58 -36.67 38.10
CA PHE A 644 -56.14 -36.85 37.94
C PHE A 644 -55.66 -36.52 36.53
N TYR A 645 -56.43 -36.91 35.50
CA TYR A 645 -56.16 -36.50 34.12
C TYR A 645 -56.30 -35.00 33.89
N VAL A 646 -57.27 -34.34 34.55
CA VAL A 646 -57.40 -32.88 34.45
C VAL A 646 -56.15 -32.19 35.01
N GLY A 647 -55.59 -32.70 36.12
CA GLY A 647 -54.31 -32.22 36.64
C GLY A 647 -53.18 -32.35 35.63
N ASP A 648 -53.05 -33.51 34.98
CA ASP A 648 -52.04 -33.75 33.93
C ASP A 648 -52.23 -32.80 32.73
N ILE A 649 -53.47 -32.63 32.27
CA ILE A 649 -53.81 -31.75 31.13
C ILE A 649 -53.49 -30.30 31.46
N VAL A 650 -53.81 -29.82 32.66
CA VAL A 650 -53.50 -28.44 33.07
C VAL A 650 -52.00 -28.20 33.09
N ILE A 651 -51.22 -29.15 33.63
CA ILE A 651 -49.75 -29.03 33.66
C ILE A 651 -49.18 -29.06 32.23
N PHE A 652 -49.67 -29.95 31.35
CA PHE A 652 -49.22 -29.99 29.96
C PHE A 652 -49.61 -28.76 29.15
N VAL A 653 -50.82 -28.22 29.31
CA VAL A 653 -51.26 -27.00 28.63
C VAL A 653 -50.43 -25.80 29.11
N ALA A 654 -50.18 -25.71 30.42
CA ALA A 654 -49.31 -24.67 30.97
C ALA A 654 -47.86 -24.81 30.47
N TRP A 655 -47.32 -26.04 30.44
CA TRP A 655 -45.98 -26.30 29.96
C TRP A 655 -45.85 -26.01 28.46
N TYR A 656 -46.70 -26.58 27.61
CA TYR A 656 -46.60 -26.39 26.15
C TYR A 656 -46.98 -24.99 25.69
N GLY A 657 -47.78 -24.26 26.48
CA GLY A 657 -48.10 -22.86 26.24
C GLY A 657 -46.98 -21.90 26.67
N ALA A 658 -46.23 -22.22 27.72
CA ALA A 658 -45.15 -21.37 28.22
C ALA A 658 -43.78 -21.71 27.62
N ASP A 659 -43.48 -22.99 27.44
CA ASP A 659 -42.15 -23.51 27.14
C ASP A 659 -42.22 -24.90 26.49
N PHE A 660 -42.51 -24.94 25.19
CA PHE A 660 -42.60 -26.19 24.44
C PHE A 660 -41.22 -26.88 24.33
N PRO A 661 -41.09 -28.18 24.61
CA PRO A 661 -39.82 -28.89 24.50
C PRO A 661 -39.41 -29.02 23.02
N GLU A 662 -38.43 -28.21 22.60
CA GLU A 662 -37.92 -28.20 21.23
C GLU A 662 -36.63 -29.02 21.10
N PRO A 663 -36.33 -29.57 19.90
CA PRO A 663 -35.04 -30.19 19.63
C PRO A 663 -33.97 -29.09 19.60
N THR A 664 -33.09 -29.07 20.61
CA THR A 664 -32.01 -28.08 20.73
C THR A 664 -30.68 -28.75 20.43
N ILE A 665 -29.85 -28.06 19.65
CA ILE A 665 -28.45 -28.43 19.41
C ILE A 665 -27.60 -27.68 20.43
N THR A 666 -26.85 -28.41 21.23
CA THR A 666 -25.88 -27.87 22.18
C THR A 666 -24.49 -28.27 21.74
N THR A 667 -23.67 -27.28 21.41
CA THR A 667 -22.27 -27.47 21.04
C THR A 667 -21.46 -27.60 22.33
N GLU A 668 -20.90 -28.77 22.57
CA GLU A 668 -20.07 -29.06 23.75
C GLU A 668 -18.63 -29.38 23.32
N GLU A 669 -17.65 -29.08 24.16
CA GLU A 669 -16.28 -29.53 23.94
C GLU A 669 -16.23 -31.06 24.06
N ALA A 670 -15.67 -31.71 23.04
CA ALA A 670 -15.51 -33.15 23.04
C ALA A 670 -14.40 -33.54 24.05
N THR A 671 -14.65 -34.61 24.79
CA THR A 671 -13.63 -35.17 25.70
C THR A 671 -12.67 -36.11 24.97
N GLU A 672 -13.12 -36.67 23.86
CA GLU A 672 -12.46 -37.71 23.08
C GLU A 672 -11.51 -37.13 22.03
N PHE A 673 -11.70 -35.88 21.60
CA PHE A 673 -10.83 -35.20 20.65
C PHE A 673 -10.81 -33.68 20.87
N ARG A 674 -9.82 -33.00 20.28
CA ARG A 674 -9.71 -31.54 20.33
C ARG A 674 -10.68 -30.90 19.35
N GLY A 675 -11.86 -30.53 19.83
CA GLY A 675 -12.87 -29.82 19.08
C GLY A 675 -14.20 -29.77 19.82
N THR A 676 -15.22 -29.27 19.15
CA THR A 676 -16.60 -29.24 19.62
C THR A 676 -17.48 -30.21 18.84
N VAL A 677 -18.44 -30.84 19.53
CA VAL A 677 -19.44 -31.72 18.93
C VAL A 677 -20.83 -31.17 19.22
N ASP A 678 -21.66 -31.18 18.19
CA ASP A 678 -23.06 -30.83 18.28
C ASP A 678 -23.88 -31.99 18.84
N ARG A 679 -24.44 -31.78 20.04
CA ARG A 679 -25.32 -32.73 20.72
C ARG A 679 -26.76 -32.31 20.58
N THR A 680 -27.65 -33.25 20.24
CA THR A 680 -29.07 -32.97 20.01
C THR A 680 -29.94 -33.62 21.08
N SER A 681 -30.70 -32.81 21.81
CA SER A 681 -31.61 -33.30 22.86
C SER A 681 -32.92 -32.51 22.88
N CYS A 682 -33.96 -33.06 23.53
CA CYS A 682 -35.20 -32.32 23.77
C CYS A 682 -34.98 -31.44 25.02
N SER A 683 -34.91 -30.13 24.84
CA SER A 683 -34.68 -29.19 25.93
C SER A 683 -35.87 -28.25 26.10
N SER A 684 -36.11 -27.83 27.33
CA SER A 684 -37.05 -26.78 27.68
C SER A 684 -36.29 -25.72 28.49
N SER A 685 -36.64 -24.44 28.33
CA SER A 685 -35.92 -23.34 28.99
C SER A 685 -35.97 -23.41 30.52
N SER A 686 -36.98 -24.06 31.11
CA SER A 686 -37.12 -24.21 32.56
C SER A 686 -37.38 -25.66 33.01
N PHE A 687 -36.66 -26.12 34.04
CA PHE A 687 -36.89 -27.43 34.67
C PHE A 687 -38.17 -27.48 35.55
N ILE A 688 -38.82 -26.33 35.76
CA ILE A 688 -39.94 -26.17 36.69
C ILE A 688 -41.13 -27.07 36.30
N PHE A 689 -41.44 -27.18 35.00
CA PHE A 689 -42.57 -27.98 34.53
C PHE A 689 -42.33 -29.50 34.64
N THR A 690 -41.11 -29.96 34.39
CA THR A 690 -40.75 -31.37 34.61
C THR A 690 -40.77 -31.71 36.09
N ALA A 691 -40.29 -30.81 36.96
CA ALA A 691 -40.37 -30.97 38.42
C ALA A 691 -41.82 -30.99 38.93
N LEU A 692 -42.70 -30.12 38.42
CA LEU A 692 -44.13 -30.10 38.76
C LEU A 692 -44.85 -31.39 38.35
N LEU A 693 -44.53 -31.94 37.18
CA LEU A 693 -45.06 -33.24 36.74
C LEU A 693 -44.63 -34.36 37.69
N ILE A 694 -43.33 -34.43 38.03
CA ILE A 694 -42.81 -35.44 38.96
C ILE A 694 -43.47 -35.29 40.34
N PHE A 695 -43.60 -34.06 40.84
CA PHE A 695 -44.27 -33.78 42.11
C PHE A 695 -45.74 -34.21 42.09
N TRP A 696 -46.48 -33.93 41.01
CA TRP A 696 -47.86 -34.38 40.83
C TRP A 696 -47.97 -35.92 40.83
N LYS A 697 -47.04 -36.62 40.16
CA LYS A 697 -46.99 -38.10 40.20
C LYS A 697 -46.65 -38.63 41.59
N ALA A 698 -45.79 -37.95 42.34
CA ALA A 698 -45.47 -38.32 43.72
C ALA A 698 -46.71 -38.19 44.63
N ILE A 699 -47.54 -37.16 44.45
CA ILE A 699 -48.82 -37.03 45.17
C ILE A 699 -49.74 -38.22 44.85
N LEU A 700 -49.84 -38.63 43.59
CA LEU A 700 -50.64 -39.80 43.19
C LEU A 700 -50.19 -41.09 43.90
N LEU A 701 -48.87 -41.31 43.98
CA LEU A 701 -48.30 -42.46 44.71
C LEU A 701 -48.58 -42.40 46.21
N MET A 702 -48.43 -41.22 46.82
CA MET A 702 -48.68 -41.03 48.25
C MET A 702 -50.15 -41.29 48.59
N LEU A 703 -51.08 -40.87 47.72
CA LEU A 703 -52.51 -41.14 47.88
C LEU A 703 -52.86 -42.64 47.76
N ASP A 704 -52.08 -43.43 47.02
CA ASP A 704 -52.24 -44.89 47.00
C ASP A 704 -51.75 -45.51 48.31
N SER A 705 -50.55 -45.13 48.77
CA SER A 705 -49.91 -45.69 49.97
C SER A 705 -50.62 -45.34 51.29
N THR A 706 -51.30 -44.20 51.36
CA THR A 706 -52.03 -43.74 52.56
C THR A 706 -53.42 -44.35 52.72
N CYS A 707 -53.87 -45.12 51.72
CA CYS A 707 -55.13 -45.82 51.75
C CYS A 707 -54.87 -47.25 52.28
N PRO A 708 -55.37 -47.65 53.46
CA PRO A 708 -55.10 -48.99 54.00
C PRO A 708 -55.68 -50.04 53.04
N SER A 709 -54.78 -50.90 52.54
CA SER A 709 -55.03 -51.96 51.55
C SER A 709 -55.92 -53.08 52.08
#